data_AF-A0A101V8Z3-F1
#
_entry.id   AF-A0A101V8Z3-F1
#
_cell.length_a   1.000
_cell.length_b   1.000
_cell.length_c   1.000
_cell.angle_alpha   90.00
_cell.angle_beta   90.00
_cell.angle_gamma   90.00
#
_symmetry.space_group_name_H-M   'P 1'
#
loop_
_entity.id
_entity.type
_entity.pdbx_description
1 polymer ?
#
loop_
_entity_poly.entity_id
_entity_poly.type
_entity_poly.pdbx_seq_one_letter_code
_entity_poly.pdbx_strand_id
1 'polypeptide(L)'
;MAKEMIHRLNGRISYHDSVQNMYENRLVPDEMSNVFDRMDPQEKIRCNFCTDGVSCQLCSNGPCRISNKSGAELGVCGISPDAMAMRDMLLRNVMGTATYAHHAFMAFSTLKSTAQGKTPFGIKDKNKLYDMSQKLGIDTSGSQEQVAERLADYFIAELSKDYQEPSKLIQVFAPQKRQKLWQDLAIFPAGVLHEIKDATASCLTNVDGDYISLAKKAMRLGIACIYGAQIPLEMVQDILFGTPVPHEVDMDLGVMDPDYVNIVFNGHEPWVGVATIYEARKPEWQEKARRAGAKGIRVIGSIETGQELLQRFEMDEVFVGHTGNWLAIEPLLATGTVDVFAMDENCSPPNLHPYGEKYKVTLVSINDLVRVPKVEKNLDYKPPEGLAIAHKLLEWGIANYPIRREHVKPYVPQMKTKAVAGFSTESILNALGGKLDPLLDVIKAGKIKGVVAIVNCASLKNGPQDWVTVNLAKELVKRDILILAGGCGNHGLEVAGMANMDALQYAGEGLKEVCSSLGIPPVLPFGTCTDTGRISMLVTALADALGVDTSDLPVAVSAPEWMEQKATIDGLFALAYGLYTHLSPTPPVTGGPELTKLLTEDLEGITGGKVAIGDNPAEIAQAIEDHINKKRQKLGI
;
A
#
# COMPACT_ATOMS: atom_id res chain seq x y z
N MET A 1 13.00 -7.65 -36.43
CA MET A 1 11.82 -7.33 -35.60
C MET A 1 12.33 -7.14 -34.19
N ALA A 2 12.21 -5.94 -33.62
CA ALA A 2 12.58 -5.71 -32.23
C ALA A 2 11.72 -6.64 -31.37
N LYS A 3 12.34 -7.36 -30.42
CA LYS A 3 11.62 -8.17 -29.44
C LYS A 3 10.64 -7.23 -28.74
N GLU A 4 9.35 -7.52 -28.83
CA GLU A 4 8.30 -6.72 -28.17
C GLU A 4 8.67 -6.63 -26.68
N MET A 5 8.83 -5.40 -26.20
CA MET A 5 9.29 -5.16 -24.84
C MET A 5 8.09 -5.32 -23.93
N ILE A 6 8.13 -6.25 -22.98
CA ILE A 6 6.96 -6.65 -22.16
C ILE A 6 6.30 -5.43 -21.49
N HIS A 7 7.08 -4.42 -21.11
CA HIS A 7 6.60 -3.18 -20.49
C HIS A 7 6.05 -2.13 -21.45
N ARG A 8 5.96 -2.45 -22.75
CA ARG A 8 5.37 -1.61 -23.79
C ARG A 8 4.43 -2.45 -24.66
N LEU A 9 3.12 -2.21 -24.55
CA LEU A 9 2.11 -2.91 -25.35
C LEU A 9 1.54 -1.96 -26.40
N ASN A 10 1.65 -2.30 -27.68
CA ASN A 10 1.18 -1.46 -28.80
C ASN A 10 1.71 -0.01 -28.72
N GLY A 11 2.97 0.16 -28.29
CA GLY A 11 3.62 1.46 -28.14
C GLY A 11 3.28 2.22 -26.85
N ARG A 12 2.35 1.72 -26.03
CA ARG A 12 1.95 2.36 -24.77
C ARG A 12 2.85 1.98 -23.61
N ILE A 13 3.18 2.95 -22.77
CA ILE A 13 3.93 2.78 -21.51
C ILE A 13 3.01 2.72 -20.28
N SER A 14 1.73 3.09 -20.45
CA SER A 14 0.73 3.09 -19.39
C SER A 14 -0.65 2.71 -19.90
N TYR A 15 -1.47 2.12 -19.02
CA TYR A 15 -2.91 2.02 -19.23
C TYR A 15 -3.56 3.40 -19.28
N HIS A 16 -3.05 4.36 -18.50
CA HIS A 16 -3.65 5.69 -18.34
C HIS A 16 -3.26 6.65 -19.46
N ASP A 17 -4.27 7.22 -20.12
CA ASP A 17 -4.06 8.17 -21.22
C ASP A 17 -3.38 9.46 -20.79
N SER A 18 -3.61 9.91 -19.56
CA SER A 18 -2.95 11.09 -18.98
C SER A 18 -1.43 10.92 -18.89
N VAL A 19 -0.98 9.77 -18.39
CA VAL A 19 0.44 9.41 -18.29
C VAL A 19 1.05 9.22 -19.67
N GLN A 20 0.37 8.51 -20.57
CA GLN A 20 0.83 8.37 -21.96
C GLN A 20 0.98 9.74 -22.64
N ASN A 21 -0.01 10.63 -22.46
CA ASN A 21 0.01 11.97 -23.03
C ASN A 21 1.20 12.79 -22.50
N MET A 22 1.45 12.74 -21.19
CA MET A 22 2.60 13.43 -20.58
C MET A 22 3.94 12.84 -21.02
N TYR A 23 4.03 11.53 -21.19
CA TYR A 23 5.21 10.89 -21.72
C TYR A 23 5.56 11.42 -23.12
N GLU A 24 4.60 11.42 -24.05
CA GLU A 24 4.81 11.81 -25.45
C GLU A 24 5.00 13.31 -25.64
N ASN A 25 4.26 14.14 -24.87
CA ASN A 25 4.18 15.58 -25.12
C ASN A 25 5.04 16.41 -24.17
N ARG A 26 5.58 15.82 -23.10
CA ARG A 26 6.41 16.52 -22.12
C ARG A 26 7.71 15.79 -21.83
N LEU A 27 7.66 14.57 -21.28
CA LEU A 27 8.88 13.89 -20.86
C LEU A 27 9.86 13.66 -22.02
N VAL A 28 9.40 13.15 -23.16
CA VAL A 28 10.24 12.90 -24.33
C VAL A 28 10.72 14.20 -24.98
N PRO A 29 9.87 15.20 -25.31
CA PRO A 29 10.32 16.45 -25.94
C PRO A 29 11.25 17.28 -25.06
N ASP A 30 11.07 17.22 -23.72
CA ASP A 30 11.95 17.92 -22.77
C ASP A 30 13.23 17.13 -22.43
N GLU A 31 13.42 15.95 -23.05
CA GLU A 31 14.56 15.04 -22.84
C GLU A 31 14.75 14.63 -21.37
N MET A 32 13.64 14.47 -20.65
CA MET A 32 13.65 14.13 -19.23
C MET A 32 13.88 12.63 -19.04
N SER A 33 14.88 12.27 -18.21
CA SER A 33 15.02 10.91 -17.71
C SER A 33 13.79 10.51 -16.90
N ASN A 34 13.13 9.42 -17.29
CA ASN A 34 11.92 8.92 -16.67
C ASN A 34 11.97 7.39 -16.49
N VAL A 35 11.13 6.86 -15.60
CA VAL A 35 11.10 5.45 -15.20
C VAL A 35 10.86 4.51 -16.38
N PHE A 36 10.01 4.91 -17.33
CA PHE A 36 9.65 4.10 -18.49
C PHE A 36 10.86 3.89 -19.41
N ASP A 37 11.63 4.94 -19.69
CA ASP A 37 12.83 4.85 -20.52
C ASP A 37 14.03 4.24 -19.78
N ARG A 38 14.10 4.42 -18.45
CA ARG A 38 15.12 3.75 -17.61
C ARG A 38 14.93 2.23 -17.55
N MET A 39 13.72 1.73 -17.77
CA MET A 39 13.44 0.28 -17.80
C MET A 39 14.10 -0.41 -19.00
N ASP A 40 14.13 0.24 -20.17
CA ASP A 40 14.64 -0.32 -21.43
C ASP A 40 16.09 -0.86 -21.34
N PRO A 41 17.09 -0.09 -20.88
CA PRO A 41 18.45 -0.60 -20.76
C PRO A 41 18.59 -1.66 -19.66
N GLN A 42 17.81 -1.56 -18.57
CA GLN A 42 17.86 -2.51 -17.47
C GLN A 42 17.32 -3.89 -17.86
N GLU A 43 16.26 -3.94 -18.68
CA GLU A 43 15.71 -5.21 -19.16
C GLU A 43 16.72 -5.97 -20.02
N LYS A 44 17.54 -5.28 -20.82
CA LYS A 44 18.57 -5.88 -21.68
C LYS A 44 19.69 -6.59 -20.90
N ILE A 45 19.96 -6.15 -19.67
CA ILE A 45 21.06 -6.66 -18.83
C ILE A 45 20.57 -7.40 -17.58
N ARG A 46 19.25 -7.68 -17.50
CA ARG A 46 18.65 -8.26 -16.29
C ARG A 46 19.31 -9.60 -15.96
N CYS A 47 19.73 -9.75 -14.71
CA CYS A 47 20.43 -10.93 -14.22
C CYS A 47 19.43 -12.06 -13.91
N ASN A 48 19.57 -13.20 -14.58
CA ASN A 48 18.72 -14.38 -14.33
C ASN A 48 18.93 -14.94 -12.91
N PHE A 49 20.17 -15.00 -12.41
CA PHE A 49 20.42 -15.48 -11.05
C PHE A 49 19.71 -14.65 -9.97
N CYS A 50 19.59 -13.34 -10.18
CA CYS A 50 18.85 -12.46 -9.28
C CYS A 50 17.34 -12.61 -9.45
N THR A 51 16.87 -12.80 -10.68
CA THR A 51 15.46 -13.02 -10.99
C THR A 51 14.97 -14.35 -10.43
N ASP A 52 15.83 -15.37 -10.39
CA ASP A 52 15.53 -16.69 -9.86
C ASP A 52 15.78 -16.80 -8.34
N GLY A 53 16.37 -15.78 -7.69
CA GLY A 53 16.65 -15.80 -6.25
C GLY A 53 17.91 -16.57 -5.82
N VAL A 54 18.75 -16.98 -6.77
CA VAL A 54 19.93 -17.82 -6.53
C VAL A 54 21.25 -17.07 -6.66
N SER A 55 21.28 -15.84 -6.15
CA SER A 55 22.50 -15.04 -6.00
C SER A 55 22.60 -14.45 -4.58
N CYS A 56 23.78 -14.56 -3.96
CA CYS A 56 24.01 -14.08 -2.60
C CYS A 56 25.31 -13.25 -2.50
N GLN A 57 25.23 -12.10 -1.82
CA GLN A 57 26.35 -11.16 -1.63
C GLN A 57 26.63 -10.82 -0.15
N LEU A 58 26.11 -11.62 0.79
CA LEU A 58 26.13 -11.31 2.23
C LEU A 58 27.50 -11.49 2.92
N CYS A 59 28.53 -11.96 2.22
CA CYS A 59 29.87 -12.15 2.79
C CYS A 59 30.98 -11.97 1.75
N SER A 60 32.22 -11.84 2.23
CA SER A 60 33.41 -11.59 1.41
C SER A 60 33.87 -12.77 0.54
N ASN A 61 33.33 -13.98 0.76
CA ASN A 61 33.56 -15.12 -0.14
C ASN A 61 32.68 -15.04 -1.40
N GLY A 62 31.62 -14.21 -1.38
CA GLY A 62 30.75 -13.98 -2.52
C GLY A 62 31.31 -13.00 -3.55
N PRO A 63 30.52 -12.63 -4.58
CA PRO A 63 29.14 -13.06 -4.81
C PRO A 63 29.05 -14.55 -5.20
N CYS A 64 28.18 -15.31 -4.53
CA CYS A 64 27.85 -16.69 -4.92
C CYS A 64 26.66 -16.68 -5.88
N ARG A 65 26.65 -17.61 -6.85
CA ARG A 65 25.54 -17.87 -7.79
C ARG A 65 25.40 -19.37 -7.97
N ILE A 66 24.16 -19.87 -7.98
CA ILE A 66 23.88 -21.29 -8.23
C ILE A 66 23.70 -21.50 -9.73
N SER A 67 24.43 -22.48 -10.28
CA SER A 67 24.45 -22.77 -11.71
C SER A 67 24.87 -24.21 -11.96
N ASN A 68 23.91 -25.02 -12.41
CA ASN A 68 24.15 -26.40 -12.84
C ASN A 68 25.17 -26.44 -14.00
N LYS A 69 25.19 -25.41 -14.86
CA LYS A 69 26.11 -25.32 -16.00
C LYS A 69 27.59 -25.23 -15.58
N SER A 70 27.87 -24.65 -14.41
CA SER A 70 29.23 -24.49 -13.89
C SER A 70 29.56 -25.47 -12.78
N GLY A 71 28.64 -26.37 -12.40
CA GLY A 71 28.77 -27.24 -11.22
C GLY A 71 28.72 -26.48 -9.89
N ALA A 72 28.22 -25.24 -9.90
CA ALA A 72 28.06 -24.44 -8.68
C ALA A 72 26.70 -24.75 -8.05
N GLU A 73 26.60 -25.87 -7.32
CA GLU A 73 25.35 -26.36 -6.75
C GLU A 73 25.03 -25.75 -5.38
N LEU A 74 26.06 -25.27 -4.67
CA LEU A 74 25.95 -24.62 -3.36
C LEU A 74 26.71 -23.30 -3.36
N GLY A 75 26.36 -22.41 -2.43
CA GLY A 75 27.24 -21.29 -2.08
C GLY A 75 28.55 -21.78 -1.44
N VAL A 76 29.57 -20.91 -1.36
CA VAL A 76 30.87 -21.27 -0.75
C VAL A 76 30.73 -21.76 0.70
N CYS A 77 29.74 -21.23 1.45
CA CYS A 77 29.44 -21.68 2.81
C CYS A 77 28.57 -22.95 2.89
N GLY A 78 28.19 -23.54 1.75
CA GLY A 78 27.33 -24.72 1.68
C GLY A 78 25.82 -24.43 1.65
N ILE A 79 25.38 -23.18 1.59
CA ILE A 79 23.94 -22.86 1.51
C ILE A 79 23.34 -23.37 0.19
N SER A 80 22.17 -24.01 0.27
CA SER A 80 21.40 -24.50 -0.87
C SER A 80 20.72 -23.35 -1.65
N PRO A 81 20.30 -23.56 -2.91
CA PRO A 81 19.47 -22.59 -3.63
C PRO A 81 18.18 -22.21 -2.91
N ASP A 82 17.50 -23.17 -2.27
CA ASP A 82 16.24 -22.93 -1.54
C ASP A 82 16.43 -22.00 -0.35
N ALA A 83 17.43 -22.28 0.49
CA ALA A 83 17.72 -21.45 1.64
C ALA A 83 18.31 -20.10 1.22
N MET A 84 19.08 -20.05 0.12
CA MET A 84 19.57 -18.80 -0.45
C MET A 84 18.42 -17.88 -0.85
N ALA A 85 17.46 -18.41 -1.61
CA ALA A 85 16.28 -17.68 -2.07
C ALA A 85 15.39 -17.23 -0.89
N MET A 86 15.07 -18.14 0.05
CA MET A 86 14.23 -17.80 1.19
C MET A 86 14.91 -16.80 2.13
N ARG A 87 16.24 -16.84 2.28
CA ARG A 87 16.99 -15.88 3.10
C ARG A 87 16.97 -14.48 2.49
N ASP A 88 17.13 -14.36 1.17
CA ASP A 88 16.99 -13.07 0.48
C ASP A 88 15.55 -12.55 0.63
N MET A 89 14.55 -13.41 0.48
CA MET A 89 13.15 -13.04 0.70
C MET A 89 12.89 -12.57 2.14
N LEU A 90 13.40 -13.28 3.15
CA LEU A 90 13.26 -12.86 4.55
C LEU A 90 13.91 -11.49 4.82
N LEU A 91 15.06 -11.19 4.21
CA LEU A 91 15.67 -9.87 4.31
C LEU A 91 14.81 -8.77 3.65
N ARG A 92 14.18 -9.08 2.51
CA ARG A 92 13.19 -8.17 1.89
C ARG A 92 12.00 -7.96 2.83
N ASN A 93 11.49 -9.02 3.43
CA ASN A 93 10.41 -8.94 4.40
C ASN A 93 10.78 -8.07 5.62
N VAL A 94 12.01 -8.21 6.14
CA VAL A 94 12.55 -7.35 7.21
C VAL A 94 12.52 -5.87 6.81
N MET A 95 12.94 -5.53 5.59
CA MET A 95 12.88 -4.14 5.12
C MET A 95 11.44 -3.61 5.11
N GLY A 96 10.50 -4.38 4.57
CA GLY A 96 9.08 -4.00 4.54
C GLY A 96 8.50 -3.80 5.94
N THR A 97 8.73 -4.75 6.85
CA THR A 97 8.24 -4.67 8.23
C THR A 97 8.88 -3.52 9.00
N ALA A 98 10.18 -3.24 8.79
CA ALA A 98 10.86 -2.14 9.45
C ALA A 98 10.30 -0.78 9.03
N THR A 99 9.95 -0.62 7.74
CA THR A 99 9.28 0.58 7.23
C THR A 99 7.89 0.74 7.85
N TYR A 100 7.04 -0.31 7.85
CA TYR A 100 5.75 -0.26 8.55
C TYR A 100 5.87 0.01 10.06
N ALA A 101 6.89 -0.54 10.73
CA ALA A 101 7.15 -0.29 12.14
C ALA A 101 7.56 1.16 12.41
N HIS A 102 8.31 1.79 11.50
CA HIS A 102 8.63 3.22 11.57
C HIS A 102 7.36 4.06 11.48
N HIS A 103 6.53 3.83 10.47
CA HIS A 103 5.26 4.54 10.33
C HIS A 103 4.38 4.33 11.58
N ALA A 104 4.26 3.09 12.08
CA ALA A 104 3.47 2.79 13.28
C ALA A 104 3.98 3.58 14.51
N PHE A 105 5.29 3.61 14.71
CA PHE A 105 5.88 4.41 15.78
C PHE A 105 5.59 5.90 15.63
N MET A 106 5.62 6.45 14.41
CA MET A 106 5.29 7.84 14.14
C MET A 106 3.80 8.15 14.35
N ALA A 107 2.90 7.22 14.00
CA ALA A 107 1.48 7.32 14.31
C ALA A 107 1.25 7.37 15.83
N PHE A 108 1.82 6.43 16.59
CA PHE A 108 1.66 6.37 18.05
C PHE A 108 2.23 7.62 18.74
N SER A 109 3.40 8.06 18.30
CA SER A 109 4.03 9.30 18.78
C SER A 109 3.20 10.54 18.46
N THR A 110 2.52 10.56 17.31
CA THR A 110 1.60 11.62 16.91
C THR A 110 0.33 11.61 17.76
N LEU A 111 -0.26 10.46 18.05
CA LEU A 111 -1.39 10.34 18.97
C LEU A 111 -1.03 10.87 20.36
N LYS A 112 0.11 10.42 20.91
CA LYS A 112 0.60 10.88 22.22
C LYS A 112 0.81 12.39 22.24
N SER A 113 1.46 12.95 21.23
CA SER A 113 1.71 14.39 21.16
C SER A 113 0.41 15.19 21.00
N THR A 114 -0.57 14.63 20.29
CA THR A 114 -1.90 15.24 20.13
C THR A 114 -2.65 15.27 21.46
N ALA A 115 -2.64 14.17 22.21
CA ALA A 115 -3.22 14.11 23.56
C ALA A 115 -2.58 15.14 24.51
N GLN A 116 -1.30 15.44 24.33
CA GLN A 116 -0.57 16.45 25.11
C GLN A 116 -0.78 17.90 24.61
N GLY A 117 -1.62 18.12 23.60
CA GLY A 117 -1.88 19.44 23.02
C GLY A 117 -0.70 20.04 22.25
N LYS A 118 0.22 19.20 21.74
CA LYS A 118 1.44 19.64 21.05
C LYS A 118 1.35 19.60 19.52
N THR A 119 0.27 19.07 18.96
CA THR A 119 0.04 18.99 17.52
C THR A 119 -1.19 19.84 17.15
N PRO A 120 -1.37 20.20 15.87
CA PRO A 120 -2.59 20.88 15.41
C PRO A 120 -3.79 19.93 15.24
N PHE A 121 -3.65 18.64 15.59
CA PHE A 121 -4.66 17.62 15.39
C PHE A 121 -5.59 17.50 16.60
N GLY A 122 -6.62 16.68 16.50
CA GLY A 122 -7.53 16.37 17.60
C GLY A 122 -8.06 14.95 17.52
N ILE A 123 -8.73 14.49 18.57
CA ILE A 123 -9.37 13.17 18.59
C ILE A 123 -10.74 13.28 17.90
N LYS A 124 -10.81 12.83 16.65
CA LYS A 124 -12.00 12.84 15.79
C LYS A 124 -12.90 11.64 16.05
N ASP A 125 -12.35 10.43 16.09
CA ASP A 125 -13.11 9.21 16.37
C ASP A 125 -12.91 8.74 17.83
N LYS A 126 -13.77 9.28 18.70
CA LYS A 126 -13.76 8.90 20.12
C LYS A 126 -14.20 7.46 20.33
N ASN A 127 -15.17 6.99 19.55
CA ASN A 127 -15.72 5.64 19.72
C ASN A 127 -14.64 4.60 19.45
N LYS A 128 -13.85 4.79 18.39
CA LYS A 128 -12.71 3.94 18.08
C LYS A 128 -11.63 3.98 19.16
N LEU A 129 -11.32 5.15 19.71
CA LEU A 129 -10.39 5.28 20.84
C LEU A 129 -10.82 4.43 22.04
N TYR A 130 -12.07 4.56 22.45
CA TYR A 130 -12.61 3.85 23.62
C TYR A 130 -12.77 2.35 23.36
N ASP A 131 -13.28 1.95 22.18
CA ASP A 131 -13.45 0.53 21.81
C ASP A 131 -12.09 -0.20 21.78
N MET A 132 -11.07 0.40 21.16
CA MET A 132 -9.71 -0.16 21.14
C MET A 132 -9.14 -0.30 22.55
N SER A 133 -9.29 0.74 23.38
CA SER A 133 -8.79 0.73 24.76
C SER A 133 -9.49 -0.34 25.60
N GLN A 134 -10.81 -0.49 25.46
CA GLN A 134 -11.59 -1.52 26.18
C GLN A 134 -11.19 -2.93 25.77
N LYS A 135 -11.10 -3.20 24.47
CA LYS A 135 -10.66 -4.51 23.94
C LYS A 135 -9.26 -4.88 24.43
N LEU A 136 -8.37 -3.91 24.55
CA LEU A 136 -7.01 -4.10 25.06
C LEU A 136 -6.91 -4.05 26.59
N GLY A 137 -8.02 -3.81 27.30
CA GLY A 137 -8.07 -3.72 28.76
C GLY A 137 -7.26 -2.55 29.33
N ILE A 138 -7.15 -1.47 28.57
CA ILE A 138 -6.53 -0.21 28.98
C ILE A 138 -7.54 0.61 29.78
N ASP A 139 -7.12 1.24 30.87
CA ASP A 139 -8.00 2.08 31.68
C ASP A 139 -8.57 3.24 30.86
N THR A 140 -9.89 3.35 30.84
CA THR A 140 -10.66 4.37 30.10
C THR A 140 -11.15 5.51 30.99
N SER A 141 -10.72 5.57 32.26
CA SER A 141 -11.05 6.65 33.19
C SER A 141 -10.40 8.00 32.81
N GLY A 142 -10.99 9.12 33.23
CA GLY A 142 -10.44 10.47 32.98
C GLY A 142 -10.83 11.05 31.61
N SER A 143 -10.05 12.01 31.12
CA SER A 143 -10.31 12.68 29.84
C SER A 143 -9.92 11.81 28.64
N GLN A 144 -10.51 12.07 27.47
CA GLN A 144 -10.17 11.36 26.23
C GLN A 144 -8.67 11.48 25.89
N GLU A 145 -8.04 12.60 26.21
CA GLU A 145 -6.61 12.83 26.00
C GLU A 145 -5.79 11.88 26.90
N GLN A 146 -6.18 11.71 28.16
CA GLN A 146 -5.52 10.77 29.08
C GLN A 146 -5.68 9.32 28.60
N VAL A 147 -6.83 8.96 28.02
CA VAL A 147 -7.04 7.63 27.41
C VAL A 147 -6.17 7.46 26.16
N ALA A 148 -6.11 8.46 25.29
CA ALA A 148 -5.30 8.45 24.08
C ALA A 148 -3.78 8.36 24.38
N GLU A 149 -3.31 9.06 25.41
CA GLU A 149 -1.91 8.97 25.86
C GLU A 149 -1.59 7.56 26.36
N ARG A 150 -2.46 6.95 27.18
CA ARG A 150 -2.28 5.55 27.62
C ARG A 150 -2.33 4.56 26.48
N LEU A 151 -3.21 4.75 25.50
CA LEU A 151 -3.28 3.90 24.31
C LEU A 151 -2.00 4.01 23.48
N ALA A 152 -1.50 5.23 23.26
CA ALA A 152 -0.26 5.45 22.53
C ALA A 152 0.95 4.83 23.24
N ASP A 153 1.05 4.98 24.57
CA ASP A 153 2.12 4.36 25.36
C ASP A 153 2.05 2.83 25.32
N TYR A 154 0.84 2.27 25.36
CA TYR A 154 0.62 0.84 25.20
C TYR A 154 1.12 0.33 23.83
N PHE A 155 0.75 1.01 22.74
CA PHE A 155 1.19 0.62 21.40
C PHE A 155 2.70 0.73 21.20
N ILE A 156 3.34 1.78 21.74
CA ILE A 156 4.81 1.92 21.69
C ILE A 156 5.48 0.75 22.44
N ALA A 157 4.94 0.35 23.60
CA ALA A 157 5.46 -0.79 24.35
C ALA A 157 5.27 -2.13 23.60
N GLU A 158 4.10 -2.34 22.97
CA GLU A 158 3.80 -3.56 22.19
C GLU A 158 4.81 -3.82 21.08
N LEU A 159 5.33 -2.78 20.41
CA LEU A 159 6.35 -2.93 19.35
C LEU A 159 7.59 -3.72 19.82
N SER A 160 7.94 -3.66 21.10
CA SER A 160 9.20 -4.21 21.64
C SER A 160 9.05 -5.48 22.47
N LYS A 161 7.81 -5.97 22.68
CA LYS A 161 7.57 -7.16 23.52
C LYS A 161 8.31 -8.40 23.00
N ASP A 162 8.80 -9.23 23.90
CA ASP A 162 9.43 -10.51 23.57
C ASP A 162 8.43 -11.68 23.77
N TYR A 163 8.90 -12.92 23.61
CA TYR A 163 8.04 -14.11 23.77
C TYR A 163 7.59 -14.38 25.21
N GLN A 164 8.16 -13.70 26.22
CA GLN A 164 7.71 -13.81 27.60
C GLN A 164 6.43 -12.99 27.84
N GLU A 165 6.17 -12.01 26.98
CA GLU A 165 4.99 -11.15 27.00
C GLU A 165 4.23 -11.25 25.67
N PRO A 166 3.39 -12.29 25.47
CA PRO A 166 2.62 -12.44 24.24
C PRO A 166 1.80 -11.18 23.89
N SER A 167 1.83 -10.78 22.62
CA SER A 167 1.12 -9.58 22.16
C SER A 167 -0.39 -9.72 22.35
N LYS A 168 -0.98 -8.78 23.09
CA LYS A 168 -2.43 -8.76 23.31
C LYS A 168 -3.18 -8.31 22.06
N LEU A 169 -2.56 -7.51 21.20
CA LEU A 169 -3.13 -7.11 19.91
C LEU A 169 -3.51 -8.35 19.09
N ILE A 170 -2.60 -9.32 19.00
CA ILE A 170 -2.85 -10.58 18.28
C ILE A 170 -3.95 -11.38 18.96
N GLN A 171 -3.89 -11.51 20.29
CA GLN A 171 -4.89 -12.26 21.04
C GLN A 171 -6.32 -11.74 20.84
N VAL A 172 -6.45 -10.43 20.76
CA VAL A 172 -7.74 -9.73 20.65
C VAL A 172 -8.26 -9.70 19.22
N PHE A 173 -7.40 -9.45 18.23
CA PHE A 173 -7.82 -9.16 16.86
C PHE A 173 -7.68 -10.34 15.89
N ALA A 174 -6.88 -11.36 16.22
CA ALA A 174 -6.71 -12.52 15.35
C ALA A 174 -7.76 -13.62 15.63
N PRO A 175 -8.21 -14.38 14.62
CA PRO A 175 -9.13 -15.50 14.83
C PRO A 175 -8.54 -16.56 15.77
N GLN A 176 -9.34 -17.10 16.69
CA GLN A 176 -8.85 -18.07 17.68
C GLN A 176 -8.27 -19.34 17.05
N LYS A 177 -8.90 -19.85 15.97
CA LYS A 177 -8.40 -21.02 15.22
C LYS A 177 -7.00 -20.76 14.63
N ARG A 178 -6.76 -19.54 14.15
CA ARG A 178 -5.46 -19.11 13.62
C ARG A 178 -4.40 -18.99 14.69
N GLN A 179 -4.73 -18.38 15.82
CA GLN A 179 -3.80 -18.29 16.95
C GLN A 179 -3.31 -19.67 17.38
N LYS A 180 -4.23 -20.65 17.48
CA LYS A 180 -3.90 -22.03 17.84
C LYS A 180 -2.98 -22.68 16.80
N LEU A 181 -3.31 -22.57 15.52
CA LEU A 181 -2.47 -23.08 14.43
C LEU A 181 -1.07 -22.46 14.45
N TRP A 182 -0.96 -21.14 14.64
CA TRP A 182 0.32 -20.45 14.68
C TRP A 182 1.18 -20.89 15.86
N GLN A 183 0.58 -21.18 17.01
CA GLN A 183 1.29 -21.78 18.15
C GLN A 183 1.82 -23.17 17.79
N ASP A 184 1.00 -24.03 17.19
CA ASP A 184 1.38 -25.40 16.81
C ASP A 184 2.49 -25.44 15.75
N LEU A 185 2.50 -24.46 14.84
CA LEU A 185 3.54 -24.30 13.82
C LEU A 185 4.79 -23.57 14.32
N ALA A 186 4.76 -23.03 15.55
CA ALA A 186 5.76 -22.15 16.15
C ALA A 186 6.00 -20.83 15.35
N ILE A 187 4.92 -20.25 14.82
CA ILE A 187 4.90 -18.97 14.09
C ILE A 187 4.02 -17.90 14.77
N PHE A 188 3.58 -18.11 16.01
CA PHE A 188 2.98 -17.05 16.81
C PHE A 188 4.07 -16.04 17.22
N PRO A 189 3.95 -14.75 16.86
CA PRO A 189 5.07 -13.81 16.98
C PRO A 189 5.16 -13.11 18.34
N ALA A 190 6.33 -12.53 18.59
CA ALA A 190 6.58 -11.46 19.54
C ALA A 190 6.25 -10.07 18.93
N GLY A 191 6.67 -9.00 19.61
CA GLY A 191 6.55 -7.62 19.12
C GLY A 191 7.37 -7.39 17.83
N VAL A 192 6.90 -6.44 17.01
CA VAL A 192 7.41 -6.19 15.65
C VAL A 192 8.92 -5.94 15.62
N LEU A 193 9.45 -5.11 16.53
CA LEU A 193 10.87 -4.81 16.60
C LEU A 193 11.70 -6.02 17.05
N HIS A 194 11.12 -6.88 17.89
CA HIS A 194 11.77 -8.12 18.31
C HIS A 194 11.91 -9.09 17.13
N GLU A 195 10.84 -9.26 16.34
CA GLU A 195 10.84 -10.14 15.17
C GLU A 195 11.75 -9.60 14.06
N ILE A 196 11.81 -8.28 13.83
CA ILE A 196 12.77 -7.67 12.91
C ILE A 196 14.21 -8.04 13.30
N LYS A 197 14.55 -7.89 14.58
CA LYS A 197 15.88 -8.20 15.11
C LYS A 197 16.22 -9.69 14.95
N ASP A 198 15.32 -10.58 15.33
CA ASP A 198 15.52 -12.04 15.23
C ASP A 198 15.63 -12.51 13.78
N ALA A 199 14.75 -12.04 12.89
CA ALA A 199 14.79 -12.35 11.47
C ALA A 199 16.11 -11.88 10.83
N THR A 200 16.54 -10.66 11.14
CA THR A 200 17.82 -10.11 10.66
C THR A 200 19.01 -10.95 11.15
N ALA A 201 19.04 -11.30 12.44
CA ALA A 201 20.10 -12.13 13.00
C ALA A 201 20.13 -13.53 12.37
N SER A 202 18.96 -14.12 12.09
CA SER A 202 18.84 -15.42 11.42
C SER A 202 19.39 -15.40 9.99
N CYS A 203 19.28 -14.27 9.29
CA CYS A 203 19.80 -14.10 7.93
C CYS A 203 21.32 -13.87 7.87
N LEU A 204 22.01 -13.76 9.01
CA LEU A 204 23.47 -13.64 9.03
C LEU A 204 24.12 -14.91 8.44
N THR A 205 25.29 -14.72 7.81
CA THR A 205 26.09 -15.82 7.26
C THR A 205 26.38 -16.87 8.34
N ASN A 206 26.17 -18.16 8.01
CA ASN A 206 26.39 -19.32 8.90
C ASN A 206 25.53 -19.37 10.17
N VAL A 207 24.33 -18.77 10.16
CA VAL A 207 23.35 -18.89 11.25
C VAL A 207 22.23 -19.86 10.88
N ASP A 208 21.33 -19.46 9.97
CA ASP A 208 20.23 -20.31 9.51
C ASP A 208 20.37 -20.60 8.01
N GLY A 209 20.51 -21.88 7.69
CA GLY A 209 20.62 -22.41 6.34
C GLY A 209 19.45 -23.30 5.94
N ASP A 210 18.38 -23.35 6.75
CA ASP A 210 17.18 -24.14 6.46
C ASP A 210 16.05 -23.25 5.91
N TYR A 211 15.61 -23.54 4.69
CA TYR A 211 14.57 -22.76 4.03
C TYR A 211 13.21 -22.85 4.74
N ILE A 212 12.91 -23.98 5.42
CA ILE A 212 11.67 -24.14 6.18
C ILE A 212 11.68 -23.23 7.41
N SER A 213 12.77 -23.27 8.18
CA SER A 213 13.01 -22.38 9.32
C SER A 213 12.95 -20.90 8.93
N LEU A 214 13.52 -20.51 7.78
CA LEU A 214 13.45 -19.14 7.26
C LEU A 214 12.03 -18.75 6.83
N ALA A 215 11.30 -19.64 6.14
CA ALA A 215 9.91 -19.42 5.73
C ALA A 215 8.98 -19.24 6.95
N LYS A 216 9.16 -20.03 8.00
CA LYS A 216 8.44 -19.87 9.28
C LYS A 216 8.68 -18.49 9.90
N LYS A 217 9.92 -18.01 9.91
CA LYS A 217 10.24 -16.66 10.41
C LYS A 217 9.61 -15.57 9.55
N ALA A 218 9.58 -15.74 8.23
CA ALA A 218 8.94 -14.78 7.34
C ALA A 218 7.42 -14.68 7.59
N MET A 219 6.74 -15.82 7.76
CA MET A 219 5.32 -15.86 8.13
C MET A 219 5.07 -15.26 9.52
N ARG A 220 5.91 -15.59 10.50
CA ARG A 220 5.83 -15.04 11.86
C ARG A 220 6.01 -13.51 11.86
N LEU A 221 7.00 -13.01 11.13
CA LEU A 221 7.23 -11.58 10.91
C LEU A 221 6.03 -10.92 10.22
N GLY A 222 5.35 -11.62 9.30
CA GLY A 222 4.14 -11.14 8.63
C GLY A 222 3.00 -10.95 9.62
N ILE A 223 2.75 -11.94 10.47
CA ILE A 223 1.74 -11.83 11.53
C ILE A 223 2.06 -10.66 12.47
N ALA A 224 3.33 -10.50 12.87
CA ALA A 224 3.75 -9.39 13.72
C ALA A 224 3.50 -8.04 13.03
N CYS A 225 3.84 -7.92 11.75
CA CYS A 225 3.67 -6.70 10.97
C CYS A 225 2.21 -6.24 10.93
N ILE A 226 1.28 -7.12 10.58
CA ILE A 226 -0.14 -6.75 10.47
C ILE A 226 -0.73 -6.36 11.82
N TYR A 227 -0.62 -7.24 12.82
CA TYR A 227 -1.30 -7.04 14.09
C TYR A 227 -0.58 -6.07 15.03
N GLY A 228 0.75 -5.98 14.92
CA GLY A 228 1.57 -5.15 15.80
C GLY A 228 1.91 -3.78 15.22
N ALA A 229 1.89 -3.59 13.90
CA ALA A 229 2.15 -2.30 13.26
C ALA A 229 0.93 -1.77 12.50
N GLN A 230 0.46 -2.46 11.46
CA GLN A 230 -0.55 -1.90 10.54
C GLN A 230 -1.91 -1.64 11.20
N ILE A 231 -2.49 -2.62 11.88
CA ILE A 231 -3.80 -2.45 12.56
C ILE A 231 -3.74 -1.28 13.57
N PRO A 232 -2.85 -1.27 14.57
CA PRO A 232 -2.83 -0.17 15.54
C PRO A 232 -2.50 1.18 14.89
N LEU A 233 -1.63 1.22 13.87
CA LEU A 233 -1.35 2.44 13.11
C LEU A 233 -2.63 2.99 12.49
N GLU A 234 -3.38 2.16 11.77
CA GLU A 234 -4.59 2.59 11.08
C GLU A 234 -5.67 3.08 12.04
N MET A 235 -5.81 2.37 13.17
CA MET A 235 -6.72 2.81 14.22
C MET A 235 -6.31 4.18 14.77
N VAL A 236 -5.01 4.46 14.90
CA VAL A 236 -4.53 5.78 15.32
C VAL A 236 -4.84 6.85 14.28
N GLN A 237 -4.65 6.58 12.99
CA GLN A 237 -5.00 7.53 11.93
C GLN A 237 -6.49 7.88 11.97
N ASP A 238 -7.36 6.90 12.20
CA ASP A 238 -8.80 7.14 12.33
C ASP A 238 -9.17 7.89 13.60
N ILE A 239 -8.53 7.58 14.73
CA ILE A 239 -8.74 8.31 15.98
C ILE A 239 -8.40 9.79 15.77
N LEU A 240 -7.32 10.10 15.04
CA LEU A 240 -6.85 11.46 14.80
C LEU A 240 -7.64 12.21 13.71
N PHE A 241 -8.02 11.52 12.64
CA PHE A 241 -8.51 12.16 11.42
C PHE A 241 -9.94 11.76 11.04
N GLY A 242 -10.52 10.79 11.73
CA GLY A 242 -11.84 10.24 11.47
C GLY A 242 -11.76 8.92 10.71
N THR A 243 -12.63 7.98 11.06
CA THR A 243 -12.82 6.75 10.30
C THR A 243 -13.34 7.09 8.89
N PRO A 244 -12.74 6.55 7.81
CA PRO A 244 -13.15 6.82 6.44
C PRO A 244 -14.63 6.48 6.18
N VAL A 245 -15.30 7.36 5.42
CA VAL A 245 -16.69 7.21 4.97
C VAL A 245 -16.76 7.44 3.45
N PRO A 246 -17.55 6.64 2.70
CA PRO A 246 -17.68 6.76 1.26
C PRO A 246 -18.08 8.15 0.80
N HIS A 247 -17.29 8.74 -0.09
CA HIS A 247 -17.59 10.03 -0.72
C HIS A 247 -16.93 10.13 -2.10
N GLU A 248 -17.45 11.02 -2.94
CA GLU A 248 -16.91 11.24 -4.29
C GLU A 248 -15.61 12.07 -4.23
N VAL A 249 -14.64 11.67 -5.04
CA VAL A 249 -13.34 12.31 -5.15
C VAL A 249 -12.90 12.47 -6.62
N ASP A 250 -11.94 13.38 -6.83
CA ASP A 250 -11.35 13.65 -8.14
C ASP A 250 -9.94 13.03 -8.25
N MET A 251 -9.70 12.33 -9.35
CA MET A 251 -8.47 11.57 -9.63
C MET A 251 -7.82 12.01 -10.95
N ASP A 252 -6.56 11.61 -11.13
CA ASP A 252 -5.74 11.77 -12.33
C ASP A 252 -5.06 13.16 -12.47
N LEU A 253 -4.12 13.29 -13.39
CA LEU A 253 -3.26 14.47 -13.56
C LEU A 253 -4.04 15.75 -13.91
N GLY A 254 -5.28 15.64 -14.40
CA GLY A 254 -6.15 16.79 -14.70
C GLY A 254 -6.66 17.54 -13.46
N VAL A 255 -6.41 17.06 -12.24
CA VAL A 255 -6.69 17.81 -11.00
C VAL A 255 -5.80 19.05 -10.85
N MET A 256 -4.67 19.08 -11.55
CA MET A 256 -3.69 20.17 -11.46
C MET A 256 -4.17 21.43 -12.18
N ASP A 257 -4.01 22.58 -11.52
CA ASP A 257 -4.35 23.89 -12.10
C ASP A 257 -3.14 24.84 -12.00
N PRO A 258 -2.59 25.31 -13.13
CA PRO A 258 -1.40 26.15 -13.11
C PRO A 258 -1.60 27.54 -12.51
N ASP A 259 -2.84 28.00 -12.34
CA ASP A 259 -3.18 29.32 -11.79
C ASP A 259 -3.28 29.32 -10.25
N TYR A 260 -3.07 28.18 -9.61
CA TYR A 260 -3.00 28.04 -8.16
C TYR A 260 -1.58 27.73 -7.71
N VAL A 261 -1.30 28.02 -6.43
CA VAL A 261 -0.15 27.47 -5.74
C VAL A 261 -0.44 26.00 -5.44
N ASN A 262 0.30 25.06 -6.03
CA ASN A 262 0.06 23.63 -5.86
C ASN A 262 1.09 23.00 -4.91
N ILE A 263 0.62 22.48 -3.77
CA ILE A 263 1.43 21.75 -2.80
C ILE A 263 1.02 20.28 -2.84
N VAL A 264 1.93 19.44 -3.31
CA VAL A 264 1.71 17.99 -3.45
C VAL A 264 2.36 17.27 -2.27
N PHE A 265 1.60 16.36 -1.64
CA PHE A 265 2.10 15.44 -0.63
C PHE A 265 2.27 14.05 -1.23
N ASN A 266 3.48 13.50 -1.13
CA ASN A 266 3.87 12.21 -1.69
C ASN A 266 4.56 11.35 -0.63
N GLY A 267 4.15 10.08 -0.54
CA GLY A 267 4.66 9.16 0.46
C GLY A 267 3.51 8.34 1.05
N HIS A 268 3.49 8.18 2.36
CA HIS A 268 2.58 7.34 3.16
C HIS A 268 2.09 7.99 4.46
N GLU A 269 2.78 9.01 4.99
CA GLU A 269 2.47 9.60 6.29
C GLU A 269 1.61 10.87 6.17
N PRO A 270 0.33 10.88 6.61
CA PRO A 270 -0.59 11.98 6.30
C PRO A 270 -0.36 13.25 7.12
N TRP A 271 0.46 13.22 8.16
CA TRP A 271 0.48 14.24 9.23
C TRP A 271 0.67 15.67 8.71
N VAL A 272 1.69 15.89 7.88
CA VAL A 272 2.01 17.23 7.36
C VAL A 272 1.00 17.66 6.29
N GLY A 273 0.50 16.70 5.50
CA GLY A 273 -0.57 16.95 4.53
C GLY A 273 -1.84 17.47 5.21
N VAL A 274 -2.29 16.79 6.27
CA VAL A 274 -3.45 17.20 7.09
C VAL A 274 -3.24 18.58 7.70
N ALA A 275 -2.07 18.83 8.32
CA ALA A 275 -1.76 20.14 8.89
C ALA A 275 -1.80 21.24 7.82
N THR A 276 -1.32 20.94 6.61
CA THR A 276 -1.31 21.89 5.49
C THR A 276 -2.72 22.17 4.97
N ILE A 277 -3.61 21.18 4.90
CA ILE A 277 -5.02 21.39 4.56
C ILE A 277 -5.68 22.31 5.59
N TYR A 278 -5.50 22.07 6.89
CA TYR A 278 -6.07 22.91 7.94
C TYR A 278 -5.61 24.36 7.84
N GLU A 279 -4.32 24.59 7.58
CA GLU A 279 -3.78 25.94 7.42
C GLU A 279 -4.20 26.59 6.10
N ALA A 280 -4.14 25.88 4.98
CA ALA A 280 -4.50 26.42 3.67
C ALA A 280 -5.99 26.82 3.58
N ARG A 281 -6.87 26.23 4.39
CA ARG A 281 -8.28 26.66 4.51
C ARG A 281 -8.46 28.01 5.22
N LYS A 282 -7.44 28.52 5.91
CA LYS A 282 -7.52 29.84 6.57
C LYS A 282 -7.45 30.96 5.52
N PRO A 283 -8.31 32.00 5.61
CA PRO A 283 -8.33 33.10 4.65
C PRO A 283 -6.98 33.83 4.47
N GLU A 284 -6.17 33.89 5.54
CA GLU A 284 -4.87 34.55 5.53
C GLU A 284 -3.87 33.92 4.54
N TRP A 285 -3.86 32.59 4.41
CA TRP A 285 -2.96 31.89 3.49
C TRP A 285 -3.45 32.03 2.04
N GLN A 286 -4.75 31.89 1.82
CA GLN A 286 -5.36 32.10 0.50
C GLN A 286 -5.12 33.53 -0.01
N GLU A 287 -5.24 34.53 0.86
CA GLU A 287 -4.98 35.92 0.52
C GLU A 287 -3.49 36.20 0.23
N LYS A 288 -2.56 35.58 0.98
CA LYS A 288 -1.11 35.65 0.66
C LYS A 288 -0.83 35.11 -0.75
N ALA A 289 -1.43 33.98 -1.13
CA ALA A 289 -1.29 33.41 -2.47
C ALA A 289 -1.86 34.33 -3.56
N ARG A 290 -3.02 34.97 -3.31
CA ARG A 290 -3.61 35.95 -4.24
C ARG A 290 -2.71 37.17 -4.46
N ARG A 291 -2.06 37.66 -3.41
CA ARG A 291 -1.08 38.76 -3.52
C ARG A 291 0.16 38.36 -4.31
N ALA A 292 0.52 37.08 -4.33
CA ALA A 292 1.58 36.53 -5.17
C ALA A 292 1.13 36.27 -6.63
N GLY A 293 -0.14 36.54 -6.96
CA GLY A 293 -0.69 36.41 -8.31
C GLY A 293 -1.34 35.07 -8.63
N ALA A 294 -1.54 34.19 -7.63
CA ALA A 294 -2.31 32.96 -7.78
C ALA A 294 -3.80 33.19 -7.52
N LYS A 295 -4.68 32.26 -7.91
CA LYS A 295 -6.10 32.26 -7.51
C LYS A 295 -6.31 31.86 -6.05
N GLY A 296 -5.38 31.06 -5.53
CA GLY A 296 -5.38 30.52 -4.16
C GLY A 296 -4.31 29.44 -4.00
N ILE A 297 -4.42 28.67 -2.92
CA ILE A 297 -3.56 27.50 -2.63
C ILE A 297 -4.39 26.23 -2.72
N ARG A 298 -3.84 25.23 -3.40
CA ARG A 298 -4.36 23.87 -3.46
C ARG A 298 -3.38 22.88 -2.85
N VAL A 299 -3.93 21.91 -2.14
CA VAL A 299 -3.27 20.71 -1.64
C VAL A 299 -3.72 19.54 -2.48
N ILE A 300 -2.76 18.72 -2.93
CA ILE A 300 -3.00 17.59 -3.82
C ILE A 300 -2.33 16.35 -3.25
N GLY A 301 -3.06 15.23 -3.27
CA GLY A 301 -2.54 13.93 -2.87
C GLY A 301 -1.77 13.24 -3.99
N SER A 302 -0.71 12.52 -3.62
CA SER A 302 0.02 11.59 -4.49
C SER A 302 0.36 10.35 -3.67
N ILE A 303 0.19 9.16 -4.25
CA ILE A 303 0.48 7.87 -3.56
C ILE A 303 -0.36 7.69 -2.29
N GLU A 304 0.15 6.94 -1.33
CA GLU A 304 -0.55 6.48 -0.15
C GLU A 304 -0.85 7.64 0.81
N THR A 305 0.08 8.59 1.04
CA THR A 305 -0.21 9.80 1.84
C THR A 305 -1.35 10.59 1.20
N GLY A 306 -1.37 10.67 -0.13
CA GLY A 306 -2.49 11.24 -0.87
C GLY A 306 -3.79 10.50 -0.62
N GLN A 307 -3.77 9.17 -0.59
CA GLN A 307 -4.94 8.34 -0.33
C GLN A 307 -5.44 8.48 1.11
N GLU A 308 -4.53 8.61 2.08
CA GLU A 308 -4.90 8.87 3.48
C GLU A 308 -5.66 10.20 3.64
N LEU A 309 -5.29 11.21 2.84
CA LEU A 309 -6.04 12.46 2.74
C LEU A 309 -7.35 12.24 2.00
N LEU A 310 -7.30 11.57 0.84
CA LEU A 310 -8.45 11.31 -0.03
C LEU A 310 -9.57 10.57 0.70
N GLN A 311 -9.24 9.62 1.58
CA GLN A 311 -10.23 8.84 2.29
C GLN A 311 -10.89 9.56 3.46
N ARG A 312 -10.40 10.74 3.86
CA ARG A 312 -10.88 11.49 5.05
C ARG A 312 -11.30 12.93 4.79
N PHE A 313 -10.93 13.51 3.65
CA PHE A 313 -11.19 14.90 3.32
C PHE A 313 -12.01 15.01 2.04
N GLU A 314 -13.20 15.60 2.16
CA GLU A 314 -14.02 15.95 1.01
C GLU A 314 -13.32 16.98 0.10
N MET A 315 -13.64 16.93 -1.19
CA MET A 315 -13.14 17.87 -2.18
C MET A 315 -13.69 19.28 -1.91
N ASP A 316 -12.80 20.27 -1.90
CA ASP A 316 -13.16 21.69 -1.78
C ASP A 316 -12.20 22.58 -2.59
N GLU A 317 -12.19 23.89 -2.33
CA GLU A 317 -11.30 24.82 -3.03
C GLU A 317 -9.80 24.62 -2.70
N VAL A 318 -9.49 23.89 -1.62
CA VAL A 318 -8.15 23.64 -1.11
C VAL A 318 -7.70 22.23 -1.45
N PHE A 319 -8.40 21.19 -1.00
CA PHE A 319 -8.07 19.81 -1.31
C PHE A 319 -8.85 19.34 -2.54
N VAL A 320 -8.15 19.10 -3.64
CA VAL A 320 -8.77 19.02 -4.98
C VAL A 320 -8.65 17.65 -5.65
N GLY A 321 -8.00 16.69 -5.00
CA GLY A 321 -7.92 15.32 -5.50
C GLY A 321 -6.54 14.68 -5.40
N HIS A 322 -6.37 13.61 -6.18
CA HIS A 322 -5.22 12.71 -6.14
C HIS A 322 -4.70 12.38 -7.54
N THR A 323 -3.38 12.32 -7.71
CA THR A 323 -2.74 12.25 -9.04
C THR A 323 -2.51 10.84 -9.58
N GLY A 324 -2.59 9.80 -8.74
CA GLY A 324 -2.32 8.40 -9.10
C GLY A 324 -1.14 7.77 -8.33
N ASN A 325 -0.67 6.61 -8.81
CA ASN A 325 0.44 5.87 -8.20
C ASN A 325 1.84 6.39 -8.62
N TRP A 326 2.91 5.72 -8.18
CA TRP A 326 4.28 6.26 -8.20
C TRP A 326 4.84 6.44 -9.62
N LEU A 327 4.32 5.67 -10.58
CA LEU A 327 4.67 5.82 -11.99
C LEU A 327 4.07 7.11 -12.60
N ALA A 328 3.12 7.76 -11.92
CA ALA A 328 2.59 9.07 -12.30
C ALA A 328 3.40 10.26 -11.74
N ILE A 329 4.36 10.06 -10.83
CA ILE A 329 5.12 11.16 -10.18
C ILE A 329 5.92 11.98 -11.20
N GLU A 330 6.71 11.31 -12.05
CA GLU A 330 7.52 12.01 -13.06
C GLU A 330 6.65 12.74 -14.11
N PRO A 331 5.57 12.12 -14.66
CA PRO A 331 4.54 12.82 -15.42
C PRO A 331 3.93 14.03 -14.70
N LEU A 332 3.56 13.89 -13.42
CA LEU A 332 2.98 14.96 -12.60
C LEU A 332 3.92 16.15 -12.50
N LEU A 333 5.19 15.93 -12.16
CA LEU A 333 6.17 17.01 -12.07
C LEU A 333 6.37 17.70 -13.43
N ALA A 334 6.33 16.94 -14.52
CA ALA A 334 6.47 17.46 -15.87
C ALA A 334 5.28 18.32 -16.36
N THR A 335 4.15 18.30 -15.62
CA THR A 335 3.03 19.23 -15.90
C THR A 335 3.45 20.69 -15.77
N GLY A 336 4.52 20.98 -15.02
CA GLY A 336 4.97 22.35 -14.76
C GLY A 336 4.00 23.14 -13.88
N THR A 337 3.21 22.43 -13.06
CA THR A 337 2.21 23.04 -12.17
C THR A 337 2.57 22.98 -10.69
N VAL A 338 3.48 22.09 -10.29
CA VAL A 338 3.81 21.82 -8.89
C VAL A 338 4.74 22.91 -8.35
N ASP A 339 4.32 23.58 -7.28
CA ASP A 339 5.14 24.58 -6.59
C ASP A 339 5.99 23.93 -5.50
N VAL A 340 5.40 23.02 -4.72
CA VAL A 340 6.10 22.22 -3.71
C VAL A 340 5.72 20.75 -3.87
N PHE A 341 6.73 19.88 -3.86
CA PHE A 341 6.57 18.44 -3.79
C PHE A 341 7.19 17.95 -2.49
N ALA A 342 6.34 17.71 -1.49
CA ALA A 342 6.73 17.26 -0.16
C ALA A 342 6.74 15.74 -0.10
N MET A 343 7.91 15.17 0.22
CA MET A 343 8.19 13.74 0.19
C MET A 343 8.36 13.20 1.61
N ASP A 344 7.49 12.29 2.01
CA ASP A 344 7.63 11.46 3.20
C ASP A 344 7.90 9.98 2.81
N GLU A 345 8.29 9.15 3.79
CA GLU A 345 8.58 7.71 3.71
C GLU A 345 9.11 7.17 2.34
N ASN A 346 8.64 6.02 1.85
CA ASN A 346 9.06 5.45 0.56
C ASN A 346 8.18 5.94 -0.60
N CYS A 347 8.49 5.49 -1.83
CA CYS A 347 7.86 5.92 -3.09
C CYS A 347 8.21 7.35 -3.55
N SER A 348 9.39 7.83 -3.16
CA SER A 348 9.99 9.06 -3.67
C SER A 348 11.18 8.72 -4.58
N PRO A 349 11.04 8.75 -5.93
CA PRO A 349 12.12 8.38 -6.83
C PRO A 349 13.45 9.13 -6.53
N PRO A 350 14.61 8.48 -6.64
CA PRO A 350 15.87 9.13 -6.27
C PRO A 350 16.37 10.14 -7.31
N ASN A 351 15.87 10.10 -8.55
CA ASN A 351 16.32 11.00 -9.63
C ASN A 351 15.35 12.17 -9.88
N LEU A 352 14.87 12.82 -8.82
CA LEU A 352 13.90 13.92 -8.95
C LEU A 352 14.53 15.30 -9.11
N HIS A 353 15.78 15.52 -8.69
CA HIS A 353 16.43 16.83 -8.78
C HIS A 353 16.36 17.49 -10.17
N PRO A 354 16.58 16.77 -11.30
CA PRO A 354 16.43 17.36 -12.63
C PRO A 354 15.04 17.94 -12.93
N TYR A 355 13.98 17.38 -12.33
CA TYR A 355 12.62 17.92 -12.46
C TYR A 355 12.47 19.24 -11.71
N GLY A 356 13.12 19.38 -10.55
CA GLY A 356 13.21 20.66 -9.83
C GLY A 356 13.90 21.74 -10.65
N GLU A 357 14.98 21.41 -11.35
CA GLU A 357 15.71 22.36 -12.21
C GLU A 357 14.90 22.78 -13.44
N LYS A 358 14.31 21.81 -14.15
CA LYS A 358 13.56 22.01 -15.40
C LYS A 358 12.21 22.69 -15.16
N TYR A 359 11.44 22.20 -14.19
CA TYR A 359 10.06 22.64 -13.96
C TYR A 359 9.90 23.54 -12.73
N LYS A 360 11.02 24.00 -12.15
CA LYS A 360 11.07 24.92 -11.00
C LYS A 360 10.26 24.40 -9.81
N VAL A 361 10.24 23.10 -9.59
CA VAL A 361 9.56 22.50 -8.43
C VAL A 361 10.44 22.64 -7.19
N THR A 362 9.85 23.08 -6.08
CA THR A 362 10.52 23.01 -4.78
C THR A 362 10.36 21.62 -4.19
N LEU A 363 11.39 20.77 -4.36
CA LEU A 363 11.46 19.45 -3.74
C LEU A 363 11.81 19.58 -2.25
N VAL A 364 11.07 18.90 -1.39
CA VAL A 364 11.28 18.93 0.07
C VAL A 364 11.14 17.52 0.64
N SER A 365 12.16 17.01 1.31
CA SER A 365 11.99 15.84 2.17
C SER A 365 11.39 16.27 3.51
N ILE A 366 10.33 15.62 3.96
CA ILE A 366 9.66 15.92 5.25
C ILE A 366 9.73 14.77 6.27
N ASN A 367 10.47 13.71 5.94
CA ASN A 367 10.72 12.55 6.81
C ASN A 367 12.23 12.22 6.80
N ASP A 368 12.77 11.74 7.93
CA ASP A 368 14.20 11.48 8.10
C ASP A 368 14.73 10.27 7.29
N LEU A 369 13.84 9.37 6.86
CA LEU A 369 14.16 8.26 5.96
C LEU A 369 14.39 8.69 4.51
N VAL A 370 13.98 9.89 4.13
CA VAL A 370 13.92 10.32 2.72
C VAL A 370 14.99 11.34 2.42
N ARG A 371 15.98 10.95 1.61
CA ARG A 371 17.01 11.87 1.10
C ARG A 371 17.19 11.66 -0.39
N VAL A 372 16.84 12.69 -1.16
CA VAL A 372 17.02 12.71 -2.61
C VAL A 372 18.33 13.46 -2.93
N PRO A 373 19.24 12.87 -3.74
CA PRO A 373 20.48 13.53 -4.14
C PRO A 373 20.23 14.95 -4.67
N LYS A 374 21.05 15.91 -4.20
CA LYS A 374 20.97 17.34 -4.56
C LYS A 374 19.68 18.07 -4.13
N VAL A 375 18.86 17.48 -3.26
CA VAL A 375 17.74 18.18 -2.61
C VAL A 375 18.20 18.70 -1.24
N GLU A 376 18.26 20.02 -1.10
CA GLU A 376 18.81 20.67 0.10
C GLU A 376 17.75 20.89 1.19
N LYS A 377 16.47 21.02 0.80
CA LYS A 377 15.38 21.28 1.74
C LYS A 377 14.93 19.98 2.40
N ASN A 378 15.30 19.81 3.66
CA ASN A 378 14.97 18.66 4.49
C ASN A 378 14.35 19.17 5.81
N LEU A 379 13.15 18.69 6.14
CA LEU A 379 12.36 19.07 7.31
C LEU A 379 11.86 17.82 8.02
N ASP A 380 12.70 17.20 8.84
CA ASP A 380 12.36 15.91 9.46
C ASP A 380 11.18 16.03 10.43
N TYR A 381 10.05 15.44 10.06
CA TYR A 381 8.85 15.48 10.89
C TYR A 381 9.11 14.88 12.27
N LYS A 382 8.82 15.68 13.29
CA LYS A 382 8.55 15.26 14.65
C LYS A 382 7.16 15.79 15.01
N PRO A 383 6.34 15.06 15.78
CA PRO A 383 4.93 15.43 15.92
C PRO A 383 4.66 16.89 16.35
N PRO A 384 5.41 17.49 17.30
CA PRO A 384 5.21 18.89 17.66
C PRO A 384 5.55 19.90 16.55
N GLU A 385 6.31 19.50 15.53
CA GLU A 385 6.82 20.37 14.47
C GLU A 385 5.90 20.40 13.24
N GLY A 386 4.88 19.53 13.17
CA GLY A 386 4.03 19.39 11.98
C GLY A 386 3.41 20.70 11.48
N LEU A 387 2.95 21.57 12.40
CA LEU A 387 2.41 22.89 12.04
C LEU A 387 3.48 23.82 11.45
N ALA A 388 4.68 23.84 12.04
CA ALA A 388 5.78 24.68 11.56
C ALA A 388 6.27 24.22 10.18
N ILE A 389 6.29 22.91 9.93
CA ILE A 389 6.60 22.35 8.62
C ILE A 389 5.53 22.77 7.59
N ALA A 390 4.24 22.62 7.90
CA ALA A 390 3.15 23.05 7.03
C ALA A 390 3.25 24.53 6.64
N HIS A 391 3.55 25.42 7.59
CA HIS A 391 3.78 26.85 7.33
C HIS A 391 4.96 27.08 6.38
N LYS A 392 6.09 26.41 6.57
CA LYS A 392 7.25 26.51 5.66
C LYS A 392 6.91 26.05 4.25
N LEU A 393 6.15 24.96 4.09
CA LEU A 393 5.73 24.47 2.77
C LEU A 393 4.81 25.48 2.09
N LEU A 394 3.86 26.09 2.82
CA LEU A 394 2.99 27.15 2.30
C LEU A 394 3.79 28.38 1.85
N GLU A 395 4.73 28.83 2.68
CA GLU A 395 5.62 29.96 2.36
C GLU A 395 6.46 29.69 1.10
N TRP A 396 7.08 28.51 1.02
CA TRP A 396 7.87 28.13 -0.15
C TRP A 396 7.01 27.96 -1.40
N GLY A 397 5.80 27.40 -1.29
CA GLY A 397 4.87 27.29 -2.41
C GLY A 397 4.48 28.66 -2.96
N ILE A 398 4.07 29.59 -2.08
CA ILE A 398 3.69 30.95 -2.47
C ILE A 398 4.87 31.70 -3.09
N ALA A 399 6.07 31.57 -2.52
CA ALA A 399 7.27 32.22 -3.04
C ALA A 399 7.70 31.63 -4.40
N ASN A 400 7.48 30.34 -4.62
CA ASN A 400 7.88 29.65 -5.84
C ASN A 400 6.90 29.86 -7.00
N TYR A 401 5.61 30.08 -6.72
CA TYR A 401 4.58 30.33 -7.75
C TYR A 401 4.98 31.36 -8.82
N PRO A 402 5.40 32.60 -8.49
CA PRO A 402 5.81 33.55 -9.52
C PRO A 402 7.03 33.08 -10.32
N ILE A 403 7.99 32.40 -9.67
CA ILE A 403 9.19 31.85 -10.33
C ILE A 403 8.80 30.78 -11.35
N ARG A 404 7.94 29.83 -10.95
CA ARG A 404 7.40 28.79 -11.82
C ARG A 404 6.65 29.41 -13.00
N ARG A 405 5.77 30.38 -12.74
CA ARG A 405 4.98 31.06 -13.79
C ARG A 405 5.83 31.84 -14.80
N GLU A 406 6.94 32.41 -14.36
CA GLU A 406 7.87 33.13 -15.24
C GLU A 406 8.67 32.17 -16.14
N HIS A 407 9.10 31.03 -15.62
CA HIS A 407 10.07 30.16 -16.30
C HIS A 407 9.48 28.91 -16.95
N VAL A 408 8.27 28.50 -16.57
CA VAL A 408 7.71 27.19 -16.94
C VAL A 408 6.38 27.39 -17.64
N LYS A 409 6.30 26.92 -18.89
CA LYS A 409 5.01 26.80 -19.59
C LYS A 409 4.30 25.54 -19.09
N PRO A 410 3.14 25.66 -18.40
CA PRO A 410 2.42 24.51 -17.91
C PRO A 410 1.80 23.72 -19.06
N TYR A 411 1.63 22.42 -18.85
CA TYR A 411 0.93 21.52 -19.73
C TYR A 411 0.25 20.45 -18.86
N VAL A 412 -1.08 20.51 -18.78
CA VAL A 412 -1.88 19.59 -17.96
C VAL A 412 -2.77 18.78 -18.90
N PRO A 413 -2.72 17.45 -18.88
CA PRO A 413 -3.66 16.65 -19.65
C PRO A 413 -5.05 16.91 -19.08
N GLN A 414 -6.02 17.28 -19.93
CA GLN A 414 -7.38 17.60 -19.51
C GLN A 414 -8.19 16.31 -19.26
N MET A 415 -7.64 15.42 -18.44
CA MET A 415 -8.17 14.10 -18.12
C MET A 415 -8.28 13.99 -16.60
N LYS A 416 -9.51 13.81 -16.14
CA LYS A 416 -9.88 13.73 -14.73
C LYS A 416 -10.96 12.68 -14.57
N THR A 417 -10.81 11.80 -13.59
CA THR A 417 -11.74 10.70 -13.33
C THR A 417 -12.38 10.89 -11.97
N LYS A 418 -13.69 10.64 -11.86
CA LYS A 418 -14.37 10.57 -10.57
C LYS A 418 -14.22 9.18 -9.97
N ALA A 419 -14.02 9.09 -8.66
CA ALA A 419 -13.99 7.83 -7.92
C ALA A 419 -14.79 7.98 -6.60
N VAL A 420 -15.07 6.86 -5.94
CA VAL A 420 -15.61 6.83 -4.57
C VAL A 420 -14.52 6.31 -3.64
N ALA A 421 -13.98 7.18 -2.79
CA ALA A 421 -13.00 6.81 -1.77
C ALA A 421 -13.67 6.66 -0.40
N GLY A 422 -12.92 6.15 0.59
CA GLY A 422 -13.36 6.14 1.99
C GLY A 422 -14.11 4.89 2.43
N PHE A 423 -13.95 3.75 1.76
CA PHE A 423 -14.47 2.49 2.31
C PHE A 423 -13.59 1.98 3.45
N SER A 424 -14.17 1.92 4.64
CA SER A 424 -13.66 1.23 5.82
C SER A 424 -14.52 0.02 6.18
N THR A 425 -14.01 -0.89 7.02
CA THR A 425 -14.78 -2.02 7.57
C THR A 425 -16.09 -1.53 8.21
N GLU A 426 -16.03 -0.43 8.95
CA GLU A 426 -17.17 0.21 9.59
C GLU A 426 -18.17 0.75 8.56
N SER A 427 -17.70 1.41 7.50
CA SER A 427 -18.58 1.93 6.46
C SER A 427 -19.31 0.81 5.70
N ILE A 428 -18.63 -0.31 5.42
CA ILE A 428 -19.24 -1.48 4.78
C ILE A 428 -20.29 -2.07 5.72
N LEU A 429 -19.97 -2.27 7.00
CA LEU A 429 -20.93 -2.77 7.98
C LEU A 429 -22.14 -1.85 8.10
N ASN A 430 -21.94 -0.54 8.13
CA ASN A 430 -23.02 0.44 8.19
C ASN A 430 -23.90 0.38 6.94
N ALA A 431 -23.32 0.26 5.75
CA ALA A 431 -24.06 0.09 4.50
C ALA A 431 -24.90 -1.20 4.48
N LEU A 432 -24.48 -2.23 5.22
CA LEU A 432 -25.20 -3.49 5.42
C LEU A 432 -26.17 -3.46 6.62
N GLY A 433 -26.47 -2.29 7.18
CA GLY A 433 -27.39 -2.16 8.32
C GLY A 433 -26.79 -2.61 9.66
N GLY A 434 -25.47 -2.59 9.79
CA GLY A 434 -24.72 -2.93 11.01
C GLY A 434 -24.54 -4.43 11.24
N LYS A 435 -24.87 -5.28 10.26
CA LYS A 435 -24.75 -6.74 10.36
C LYS A 435 -24.09 -7.31 9.12
N LEU A 436 -23.43 -8.45 9.29
CA LEU A 436 -22.82 -9.20 8.17
C LEU A 436 -23.84 -10.09 7.45
N ASP A 437 -25.00 -10.38 8.04
CA ASP A 437 -26.02 -11.27 7.47
C ASP A 437 -26.37 -10.91 6.00
N PRO A 438 -26.61 -9.63 5.63
CA PRO A 438 -26.93 -9.30 4.24
C PRO A 438 -25.82 -9.63 3.25
N LEU A 439 -24.56 -9.44 3.64
CA LEU A 439 -23.41 -9.82 2.81
C LEU A 439 -23.28 -11.34 2.70
N LEU A 440 -23.49 -12.06 3.80
CA LEU A 440 -23.48 -13.52 3.79
C LEU A 440 -24.61 -14.10 2.93
N ASP A 441 -25.79 -13.49 2.94
CA ASP A 441 -26.95 -13.94 2.15
C ASP A 441 -26.72 -13.77 0.66
N VAL A 442 -26.13 -12.65 0.21
CA VAL A 442 -25.79 -12.48 -1.22
C VAL A 442 -24.67 -13.42 -1.67
N ILE A 443 -23.74 -13.77 -0.77
CA ILE A 443 -22.71 -14.78 -1.04
C ILE A 443 -23.34 -16.17 -1.16
N LYS A 444 -24.20 -16.56 -0.22
CA LYS A 444 -24.92 -17.85 -0.26
C LYS A 444 -25.79 -17.96 -1.51
N ALA A 445 -26.47 -16.89 -1.91
CA ALA A 445 -27.29 -16.83 -3.12
C ALA A 445 -26.46 -16.84 -4.42
N GLY A 446 -25.13 -16.70 -4.34
CA GLY A 446 -24.24 -16.68 -5.50
C GLY A 446 -24.27 -15.38 -6.30
N LYS A 447 -24.93 -14.32 -5.78
CA LYS A 447 -24.91 -12.99 -6.41
C LYS A 447 -23.52 -12.35 -6.31
N ILE A 448 -22.83 -12.61 -5.20
CA ILE A 448 -21.39 -12.38 -5.08
C ILE A 448 -20.75 -13.75 -4.87
N LYS A 449 -19.92 -14.21 -5.81
CA LYS A 449 -19.29 -15.53 -5.69
C LYS A 449 -18.26 -15.56 -4.57
N GLY A 450 -17.49 -14.48 -4.46
CA GLY A 450 -16.45 -14.30 -3.46
C GLY A 450 -15.90 -12.88 -3.48
N VAL A 451 -14.88 -12.63 -2.65
CA VAL A 451 -14.22 -11.33 -2.53
C VAL A 451 -12.73 -11.49 -2.80
N VAL A 452 -12.16 -10.60 -3.61
CA VAL A 452 -10.72 -10.56 -3.88
C VAL A 452 -10.14 -9.26 -3.35
N ALA A 453 -9.11 -9.36 -2.51
CA ALA A 453 -8.29 -8.22 -2.16
C ALA A 453 -7.22 -8.03 -3.25
N ILE A 454 -7.32 -6.94 -4.03
CA ILE A 454 -6.26 -6.52 -4.95
C ILE A 454 -5.44 -5.46 -4.23
N VAL A 455 -4.28 -5.87 -3.71
CA VAL A 455 -3.38 -5.00 -2.96
C VAL A 455 -1.99 -5.12 -3.57
N ASN A 456 -1.55 -4.08 -4.26
CA ASN A 456 -0.27 -4.08 -4.95
C ASN A 456 0.34 -2.70 -5.12
N CYS A 457 1.62 -2.73 -5.50
CA CYS A 457 2.34 -1.59 -6.04
C CYS A 457 1.88 -1.31 -7.49
N ALA A 458 2.62 -0.47 -8.21
CA ALA A 458 2.61 -0.45 -9.67
C ALA A 458 3.99 -0.86 -10.18
N SER A 459 4.06 -1.65 -11.26
CA SER A 459 5.33 -2.18 -11.76
C SER A 459 5.34 -2.20 -13.28
N LEU A 460 6.52 -1.96 -13.86
CA LEU A 460 6.73 -2.12 -15.30
C LEU A 460 7.24 -3.52 -15.66
N LYS A 461 7.42 -4.43 -14.69
CA LYS A 461 8.15 -5.68 -14.95
C LYS A 461 7.35 -6.70 -15.77
N ASN A 462 6.03 -6.67 -15.67
CA ASN A 462 5.09 -7.60 -16.28
C ASN A 462 4.08 -6.92 -17.23
N GLY A 463 4.26 -5.64 -17.53
CA GLY A 463 3.39 -4.91 -18.44
C GLY A 463 3.61 -3.39 -18.41
N PRO A 464 2.91 -2.63 -19.27
CA PRO A 464 2.73 -1.20 -19.07
C PRO A 464 2.08 -0.91 -17.71
N GLN A 465 2.30 0.28 -17.15
CA GLN A 465 1.72 0.70 -15.87
C GLN A 465 0.22 0.33 -15.78
N ASP A 466 -0.16 -0.39 -14.71
CA ASP A 466 -1.51 -0.77 -14.30
C ASP A 466 -2.28 -1.65 -15.30
N TRP A 467 -1.65 -2.12 -16.38
CA TRP A 467 -2.33 -2.90 -17.40
C TRP A 467 -2.82 -4.25 -16.84
N VAL A 468 -2.01 -4.96 -16.06
CA VAL A 468 -2.41 -6.25 -15.48
C VAL A 468 -3.43 -6.00 -14.38
N THR A 469 -3.21 -5.00 -13.52
CA THR A 469 -4.13 -4.63 -12.43
C THR A 469 -5.54 -4.33 -12.94
N VAL A 470 -5.68 -3.43 -13.92
CA VAL A 470 -7.00 -2.99 -14.42
C VAL A 470 -7.71 -4.10 -15.18
N ASN A 471 -7.00 -4.84 -16.03
CA ASN A 471 -7.63 -5.93 -16.78
C ASN A 471 -8.02 -7.11 -15.88
N LEU A 472 -7.24 -7.40 -14.82
CA LEU A 472 -7.61 -8.41 -13.84
C LEU A 472 -8.89 -8.01 -13.10
N ALA A 473 -8.99 -6.74 -12.68
CA ALA A 473 -10.19 -6.25 -12.02
C ALA A 473 -11.43 -6.39 -12.90
N LYS A 474 -11.32 -6.04 -14.19
CA LYS A 474 -12.41 -6.22 -15.17
C LYS A 474 -12.84 -7.68 -15.31
N GLU A 475 -11.89 -8.61 -15.39
CA GLU A 475 -12.19 -10.04 -15.49
C GLU A 475 -12.86 -10.59 -14.23
N LEU A 476 -12.45 -10.14 -13.05
CA LEU A 476 -13.04 -10.57 -11.78
C LEU A 476 -14.46 -10.04 -11.58
N VAL A 477 -14.71 -8.75 -11.78
CA VAL A 477 -16.06 -8.17 -11.57
C VAL A 477 -17.08 -8.76 -12.55
N LYS A 478 -16.65 -9.08 -13.78
CA LYS A 478 -17.46 -9.80 -14.79
C LYS A 478 -17.91 -11.19 -14.32
N ARG A 479 -17.17 -11.79 -13.38
CA ARG A 479 -17.43 -13.12 -12.80
C ARG A 479 -18.21 -13.05 -11.47
N ASP A 480 -18.85 -11.92 -11.18
CA ASP A 480 -19.56 -11.66 -9.92
C ASP A 480 -18.66 -11.73 -8.67
N ILE A 481 -17.40 -11.31 -8.81
CA ILE A 481 -16.44 -11.25 -7.69
C ILE A 481 -16.24 -9.80 -7.29
N LEU A 482 -16.54 -9.49 -6.02
CA LEU A 482 -16.34 -8.16 -5.46
C LEU A 482 -14.85 -7.92 -5.19
N ILE A 483 -14.36 -6.69 -5.44
CA ILE A 483 -12.96 -6.35 -5.22
C ILE A 483 -12.83 -5.34 -4.08
N LEU A 484 -11.93 -5.62 -3.14
CA LEU A 484 -11.39 -4.63 -2.21
C LEU A 484 -10.00 -4.23 -2.73
N ALA A 485 -9.81 -2.96 -3.06
CA ALA A 485 -8.57 -2.47 -3.64
C ALA A 485 -7.77 -1.67 -2.60
N GLY A 486 -6.47 -1.91 -2.49
CA GLY A 486 -5.58 -1.16 -1.61
C GLY A 486 -4.24 -0.84 -2.26
N GLY A 487 -3.57 0.18 -1.74
CA GLY A 487 -2.24 0.57 -2.20
C GLY A 487 -2.22 1.23 -3.57
N CYS A 488 -1.06 1.23 -4.23
CA CYS A 488 -0.89 1.84 -5.56
C CYS A 488 -1.77 1.22 -6.66
N GLY A 489 -2.13 -0.06 -6.53
CA GLY A 489 -3.10 -0.73 -7.39
C GLY A 489 -4.49 -0.11 -7.28
N ASN A 490 -4.89 0.35 -6.09
CA ASN A 490 -6.14 1.10 -5.90
C ASN A 490 -6.13 2.40 -6.70
N HIS A 491 -5.06 3.20 -6.62
CA HIS A 491 -4.97 4.44 -7.39
C HIS A 491 -5.06 4.19 -8.91
N GLY A 492 -4.46 3.10 -9.39
CA GLY A 492 -4.59 2.70 -10.80
C GLY A 492 -6.03 2.38 -11.17
N LEU A 493 -6.78 1.69 -10.30
CA LEU A 493 -8.19 1.36 -10.50
C LEU A 493 -9.10 2.60 -10.41
N GLU A 494 -8.81 3.53 -9.50
CA GLU A 494 -9.51 4.80 -9.36
C GLU A 494 -9.35 5.68 -10.62
N VAL A 495 -8.11 5.84 -11.13
CA VAL A 495 -7.83 6.59 -12.37
C VAL A 495 -8.48 5.92 -13.59
N ALA A 496 -8.46 4.58 -13.64
CA ALA A 496 -9.08 3.80 -14.72
C ALA A 496 -10.63 3.80 -14.69
N GLY A 497 -11.25 4.41 -13.69
CA GLY A 497 -12.71 4.49 -13.56
C GLY A 497 -13.35 3.17 -13.10
N MET A 498 -12.59 2.28 -12.45
CA MET A 498 -13.12 1.04 -11.88
C MET A 498 -13.76 1.25 -10.50
N ALA A 499 -13.42 2.34 -9.81
CA ALA A 499 -13.89 2.70 -8.48
C ALA A 499 -15.05 3.72 -8.48
N ASN A 500 -15.90 3.70 -9.51
CA ASN A 500 -17.12 4.50 -9.59
C ASN A 500 -18.28 3.69 -10.17
N MET A 501 -19.48 4.28 -10.20
CA MET A 501 -20.69 3.56 -10.64
C MET A 501 -20.67 3.17 -12.12
N ASP A 502 -19.87 3.82 -12.97
CA ASP A 502 -19.76 3.45 -14.39
C ASP A 502 -19.10 2.08 -14.58
N ALA A 503 -18.32 1.63 -13.59
CA ALA A 503 -17.69 0.31 -13.61
C ALA A 503 -18.70 -0.85 -13.56
N LEU A 504 -19.96 -0.60 -13.18
CA LEU A 504 -21.04 -1.60 -13.23
C LEU A 504 -21.32 -2.14 -14.64
N GLN A 505 -20.87 -1.43 -15.69
CA GLN A 505 -20.95 -1.94 -17.06
C GLN A 505 -20.08 -3.20 -17.29
N TYR A 506 -19.06 -3.40 -16.45
CA TYR A 506 -18.18 -4.57 -16.52
C TYR A 506 -18.61 -5.71 -15.60
N ALA A 507 -19.47 -5.43 -14.62
CA ALA A 507 -19.86 -6.40 -13.60
C ALA A 507 -20.81 -7.47 -14.16
N GLY A 508 -20.70 -8.68 -13.63
CA GLY A 508 -21.71 -9.73 -13.83
C GLY A 508 -23.06 -9.33 -13.21
N GLU A 509 -24.14 -9.99 -13.61
CA GLU A 509 -25.51 -9.61 -13.25
C GLU A 509 -25.75 -9.64 -11.73
N GLY A 510 -25.15 -10.60 -11.01
CA GLY A 510 -25.32 -10.73 -9.56
C GLY A 510 -24.66 -9.59 -8.81
N LEU A 511 -23.39 -9.31 -9.13
CA LEU A 511 -22.64 -8.23 -8.49
C LEU A 511 -23.24 -6.87 -8.87
N LYS A 512 -23.65 -6.70 -10.14
CA LYS A 512 -24.31 -5.50 -10.61
C LYS A 512 -25.60 -5.20 -9.86
N GLU A 513 -26.43 -6.22 -9.59
CA GLU A 513 -27.65 -6.06 -8.80
C GLU A 513 -27.34 -5.57 -7.38
N VAL A 514 -26.39 -6.22 -6.70
CA VAL A 514 -26.02 -5.89 -5.31
C VAL A 514 -25.43 -4.48 -5.23
N CYS A 515 -24.44 -4.17 -6.07
CA CYS A 515 -23.80 -2.87 -6.11
C CYS A 515 -24.77 -1.74 -6.46
N SER A 516 -25.69 -1.96 -7.41
CA SER A 516 -26.73 -0.98 -7.74
C SER A 516 -27.68 -0.72 -6.57
N SER A 517 -28.04 -1.77 -5.82
CA SER A 517 -28.94 -1.64 -4.67
C SER A 517 -28.32 -0.88 -3.49
N LEU A 518 -27.00 -0.99 -3.33
CA LEU A 518 -26.25 -0.34 -2.26
C LEU A 518 -25.66 1.02 -2.67
N GLY A 519 -25.70 1.37 -3.96
CA GLY A 519 -25.09 2.59 -4.50
C GLY A 519 -23.57 2.60 -4.39
N ILE A 520 -22.92 1.44 -4.55
CA ILE A 520 -21.46 1.28 -4.44
C ILE A 520 -20.86 0.76 -5.75
N PRO A 521 -19.59 1.09 -6.07
CA PRO A 521 -18.89 0.49 -7.19
C PRO A 521 -18.60 -1.01 -6.97
N PRO A 522 -18.31 -1.79 -8.03
CA PRO A 522 -17.89 -3.20 -7.92
C PRO A 522 -16.43 -3.36 -7.44
N VAL A 523 -15.65 -2.28 -7.46
CA VAL A 523 -14.33 -2.18 -6.85
C VAL A 523 -14.41 -1.15 -5.73
N LEU A 524 -14.14 -1.55 -4.50
CA LEU A 524 -14.19 -0.69 -3.32
C LEU A 524 -12.77 -0.24 -2.93
N PRO A 525 -12.43 1.05 -3.08
CA PRO A 525 -11.19 1.60 -2.54
C PRO A 525 -11.14 1.50 -1.03
N PHE A 526 -10.30 0.59 -0.53
CA PHE A 526 -10.17 0.26 0.87
C PHE A 526 -8.95 0.92 1.53
N GLY A 527 -8.36 1.91 0.85
CA GLY A 527 -7.30 2.75 1.38
C GLY A 527 -5.90 2.31 0.93
N THR A 528 -4.95 2.36 1.85
CA THR A 528 -3.52 2.27 1.56
C THR A 528 -2.94 0.87 1.74
N CYS A 529 -1.64 0.71 1.51
CA CYS A 529 -0.95 -0.55 1.81
C CYS A 529 -1.09 -0.96 3.30
N THR A 530 -1.12 0.01 4.24
CA THR A 530 -1.32 -0.26 5.68
C THR A 530 -2.74 -0.73 6.01
N ASP A 531 -3.72 -0.41 5.17
CA ASP A 531 -5.10 -0.88 5.30
C ASP A 531 -5.29 -2.38 5.01
N THR A 532 -4.23 -3.09 4.60
CA THR A 532 -4.16 -4.56 4.63
C THR A 532 -4.54 -5.10 6.01
N GLY A 533 -4.16 -4.39 7.09
CA GLY A 533 -4.61 -4.69 8.44
C GLY A 533 -6.13 -4.65 8.60
N ARG A 534 -6.82 -3.65 8.05
CA ARG A 534 -8.29 -3.56 8.09
C ARG A 534 -8.96 -4.64 7.27
N ILE A 535 -8.42 -4.96 6.09
CA ILE A 535 -8.91 -6.07 5.26
C ILE A 535 -8.85 -7.36 6.07
N SER A 536 -7.74 -7.61 6.79
CA SER A 536 -7.62 -8.79 7.64
C SER A 536 -8.68 -8.81 8.76
N MET A 537 -9.02 -7.67 9.36
CA MET A 537 -10.08 -7.58 10.38
C MET A 537 -11.47 -7.89 9.80
N LEU A 538 -11.77 -7.42 8.58
CA LEU A 538 -13.01 -7.75 7.88
C LEU A 538 -13.09 -9.25 7.57
N VAL A 539 -12.00 -9.85 7.10
CA VAL A 539 -11.92 -11.30 6.83
C VAL A 539 -12.10 -12.10 8.14
N THR A 540 -11.48 -11.68 9.24
CA THR A 540 -11.70 -12.27 10.58
C THR A 540 -13.18 -12.21 10.96
N ALA A 541 -13.82 -11.05 10.83
CA ALA A 541 -15.22 -10.88 11.20
C ALA A 541 -16.17 -11.77 10.37
N LEU A 542 -15.87 -11.97 9.08
CA LEU A 542 -16.62 -12.88 8.21
C LEU A 542 -16.43 -14.34 8.62
N ALA A 543 -15.20 -14.77 8.92
CA ALA A 543 -14.92 -16.12 9.38
C ALA A 543 -15.63 -16.43 10.70
N ASP A 544 -15.59 -15.50 11.65
CA ASP A 544 -16.24 -15.63 12.95
C ASP A 544 -17.76 -15.70 12.83
N ALA A 545 -18.37 -14.85 11.98
CA ALA A 545 -19.82 -14.87 11.73
C ALA A 545 -20.30 -16.21 11.12
N LEU A 546 -19.44 -16.89 10.36
CA LEU A 546 -19.72 -18.21 9.78
C LEU A 546 -19.28 -19.37 10.67
N GLY A 547 -18.53 -19.11 11.75
CA GLY A 547 -17.95 -20.15 12.62
C GLY A 547 -16.88 -21.00 11.93
N VAL A 548 -16.28 -20.51 10.83
CA VAL A 548 -15.27 -21.23 10.02
C VAL A 548 -13.87 -20.67 10.27
N ASP A 549 -12.85 -21.28 9.66
CA ASP A 549 -11.51 -20.67 9.64
C ASP A 549 -11.38 -19.73 8.43
N THR A 550 -10.44 -18.77 8.47
CA THR A 550 -10.27 -17.82 7.35
C THR A 550 -9.86 -18.52 6.05
N SER A 551 -9.24 -19.70 6.13
CA SER A 551 -8.90 -20.49 4.95
C SER A 551 -10.13 -21.14 4.30
N ASP A 552 -11.27 -21.22 4.97
CA ASP A 552 -12.47 -21.82 4.41
C ASP A 552 -13.29 -20.82 3.59
N LEU A 553 -13.02 -19.52 3.76
CA LEU A 553 -13.77 -18.45 3.10
C LEU A 553 -13.54 -18.43 1.58
N PRO A 554 -14.56 -18.05 0.79
CA PRO A 554 -14.44 -17.83 -0.65
C PRO A 554 -13.75 -16.49 -0.95
N VAL A 555 -12.51 -16.34 -0.49
CA VAL A 555 -11.70 -15.12 -0.64
C VAL A 555 -10.32 -15.44 -1.21
N ALA A 556 -9.72 -14.47 -1.89
CA ALA A 556 -8.35 -14.56 -2.37
C ALA A 556 -7.65 -13.20 -2.30
N VAL A 557 -6.33 -13.23 -2.34
CA VAL A 557 -5.46 -12.06 -2.44
C VAL A 557 -4.78 -12.07 -3.79
N SER A 558 -4.65 -10.91 -4.41
CA SER A 558 -3.90 -10.73 -5.63
C SER A 558 -3.01 -9.49 -5.52
N ALA A 559 -1.73 -9.66 -5.80
CA ALA A 559 -0.79 -8.58 -5.97
C ALA A 559 -0.26 -8.60 -7.42
N PRO A 560 -1.03 -8.11 -8.40
CA PRO A 560 -0.76 -8.31 -9.83
C PRO A 560 0.41 -7.50 -10.37
N GLU A 561 0.84 -6.44 -9.69
CA GLU A 561 2.00 -5.63 -10.09
C GLU A 561 2.83 -5.20 -8.87
N TRP A 562 3.08 -6.13 -7.94
CA TRP A 562 3.89 -5.83 -6.77
C TRP A 562 5.33 -5.45 -7.16
N MET A 563 5.99 -4.71 -6.29
CA MET A 563 7.35 -4.23 -6.54
C MET A 563 8.15 -4.10 -5.25
N GLU A 564 7.58 -3.50 -4.22
CA GLU A 564 8.33 -3.12 -3.03
C GLU A 564 8.28 -4.18 -1.91
N GLN A 565 9.20 -4.05 -0.97
CA GLN A 565 9.38 -4.95 0.17
C GLN A 565 8.19 -4.98 1.13
N LYS A 566 7.39 -3.91 1.19
CA LYS A 566 6.13 -3.88 1.96
C LYS A 566 5.12 -4.89 1.41
N ALA A 567 4.94 -4.94 0.09
CA ALA A 567 4.07 -5.93 -0.54
C ALA A 567 4.54 -7.39 -0.30
N THR A 568 5.85 -7.64 -0.18
CA THR A 568 6.32 -9.01 0.10
C THR A 568 5.94 -9.46 1.50
N ILE A 569 6.02 -8.60 2.53
CA ILE A 569 5.60 -9.00 3.88
C ILE A 569 4.08 -9.21 3.97
N ASP A 570 3.28 -8.37 3.31
CA ASP A 570 1.82 -8.53 3.25
C ASP A 570 1.45 -9.87 2.56
N GLY A 571 2.16 -10.24 1.50
CA GLY A 571 2.02 -11.55 0.85
C GLY A 571 2.34 -12.72 1.79
N LEU A 572 3.44 -12.63 2.55
CA LEU A 572 3.82 -13.66 3.54
C LEU A 572 2.79 -13.77 4.67
N PHE A 573 2.21 -12.65 5.10
CA PHE A 573 1.08 -12.67 6.02
C PHE A 573 -0.13 -13.38 5.43
N ALA A 574 -0.54 -13.07 4.19
CA ALA A 574 -1.69 -13.71 3.56
C ALA A 574 -1.54 -15.25 3.51
N LEU A 575 -0.31 -15.74 3.26
CA LEU A 575 0.00 -17.16 3.33
C LEU A 575 -0.13 -17.74 4.76
N ALA A 576 0.39 -17.04 5.76
CA ALA A 576 0.27 -17.43 7.17
C ALA A 576 -1.19 -17.39 7.69
N TYR A 577 -1.98 -16.49 7.12
CA TYR A 577 -3.41 -16.30 7.37
C TYR A 577 -4.28 -17.26 6.54
N GLY A 578 -3.64 -18.14 5.76
CA GLY A 578 -4.23 -19.27 5.06
C GLY A 578 -5.00 -18.91 3.79
N LEU A 579 -4.60 -17.84 3.10
CA LEU A 579 -5.26 -17.36 1.90
C LEU A 579 -4.52 -17.79 0.63
N TYR A 580 -5.29 -17.94 -0.45
CA TYR A 580 -4.74 -18.03 -1.80
C TYR A 580 -4.19 -16.67 -2.21
N THR A 581 -2.92 -16.61 -2.58
CA THR A 581 -2.23 -15.36 -2.88
C THR A 581 -1.60 -15.42 -4.27
N HIS A 582 -2.24 -14.75 -5.22
CA HIS A 582 -1.66 -14.52 -6.54
C HIS A 582 -0.59 -13.41 -6.48
N LEU A 583 0.58 -13.66 -7.04
CA LEU A 583 1.70 -12.72 -7.07
C LEU A 583 2.23 -12.56 -8.50
N SER A 584 2.27 -11.31 -8.96
CA SER A 584 2.93 -10.93 -10.20
C SER A 584 3.62 -9.56 -10.06
N PRO A 585 4.84 -9.39 -10.59
CA PRO A 585 5.68 -10.37 -11.29
C PRO A 585 6.11 -11.54 -10.39
N THR A 586 6.55 -12.65 -10.99
CA THR A 586 7.02 -13.83 -10.23
C THR A 586 8.12 -13.45 -9.22
N PRO A 587 7.96 -13.78 -7.92
CA PRO A 587 8.98 -13.51 -6.91
C PRO A 587 10.30 -14.26 -7.16
N PRO A 588 11.45 -13.71 -6.71
CA PRO A 588 12.76 -14.31 -6.91
C PRO A 588 13.00 -15.47 -5.94
N VAL A 589 12.24 -16.56 -6.13
CA VAL A 589 12.31 -17.80 -5.35
C VAL A 589 12.38 -19.06 -6.22
N THR A 590 12.19 -18.91 -7.54
CA THR A 590 12.02 -20.00 -8.51
C THR A 590 13.26 -20.86 -8.70
N GLY A 591 14.44 -20.34 -8.40
CA GLY A 591 15.69 -21.11 -8.44
C GLY A 591 15.84 -22.08 -7.27
N GLY A 592 15.00 -21.98 -6.23
CA GLY A 592 14.85 -22.97 -5.16
C GLY A 592 13.65 -23.89 -5.44
N PRO A 593 13.85 -25.12 -5.97
CA PRO A 593 12.75 -25.99 -6.35
C PRO A 593 11.92 -26.49 -5.16
N GLU A 594 12.56 -26.83 -4.03
CA GLU A 594 11.87 -27.30 -2.83
C GLU A 594 11.16 -26.14 -2.13
N LEU A 595 11.75 -24.93 -2.15
CA LEU A 595 11.07 -23.72 -1.69
C LEU A 595 9.84 -23.40 -2.56
N THR A 596 9.96 -23.51 -3.89
CA THR A 596 8.86 -23.25 -4.81
C THR A 596 7.71 -24.22 -4.56
N LYS A 597 8.02 -25.52 -4.43
CA LYS A 597 7.05 -26.55 -4.07
C LYS A 597 6.40 -26.27 -2.72
N LEU A 598 7.18 -25.88 -1.72
CA LEU A 598 6.65 -25.49 -0.41
C LEU A 598 5.60 -24.40 -0.56
N LEU A 599 5.94 -23.29 -1.21
CA LEU A 599 5.08 -22.11 -1.30
C LEU A 599 3.82 -22.30 -2.18
N THR A 600 3.91 -23.13 -3.22
CA THR A 600 2.84 -23.28 -4.23
C THR A 600 1.96 -24.52 -4.03
N GLU A 601 2.47 -25.54 -3.33
CA GLU A 601 1.79 -26.83 -3.14
C GLU A 601 1.66 -27.20 -1.66
N ASP A 602 2.78 -27.41 -0.97
CA ASP A 602 2.75 -28.05 0.37
C ASP A 602 2.14 -27.13 1.45
N LEU A 603 2.30 -25.80 1.32
CA LEU A 603 1.81 -24.83 2.31
C LEU A 603 0.28 -24.80 2.43
N GLU A 604 -0.47 -25.15 1.37
CA GLU A 604 -1.95 -25.26 1.44
C GLU A 604 -2.36 -26.29 2.50
N GLY A 605 -1.56 -27.35 2.69
CA GLY A 605 -1.79 -28.36 3.73
C GLY A 605 -1.30 -27.97 5.13
N ILE A 606 -0.50 -26.91 5.26
CA ILE A 606 0.11 -26.47 6.53
C ILE A 606 -0.64 -25.29 7.12
N THR A 607 -0.84 -24.23 6.33
CA THR A 607 -1.55 -23.01 6.78
C THR A 607 -2.92 -22.84 6.11
N GLY A 608 -3.20 -23.56 5.03
CA GLY A 608 -4.33 -23.28 4.14
C GLY A 608 -4.01 -22.31 3.02
N GLY A 609 -2.88 -21.61 3.10
CA GLY A 609 -2.47 -20.57 2.16
C GLY A 609 -1.51 -21.11 1.12
N LYS A 610 -1.49 -20.49 -0.05
CA LYS A 610 -0.56 -20.86 -1.13
C LYS A 610 -0.31 -19.72 -2.09
N VAL A 611 0.85 -19.77 -2.74
CA VAL A 611 1.20 -18.86 -3.83
C VAL A 611 0.63 -19.37 -5.14
N ALA A 612 0.10 -18.45 -5.93
CA ALA A 612 -0.16 -18.62 -7.35
C ALA A 612 0.60 -17.56 -8.15
N ILE A 613 0.98 -17.89 -9.38
CA ILE A 613 1.74 -17.03 -10.27
C ILE A 613 1.04 -16.93 -11.63
N GLY A 614 1.28 -15.84 -12.34
CA GLY A 614 0.79 -15.63 -13.70
C GLY A 614 0.75 -14.15 -14.04
N ASP A 615 0.84 -13.83 -15.33
CA ASP A 615 0.79 -12.44 -15.81
C ASP A 615 -0.45 -12.17 -16.68
N ASN A 616 -1.17 -13.22 -17.11
CA ASN A 616 -2.34 -13.10 -17.97
C ASN A 616 -3.61 -12.86 -17.12
N PRO A 617 -4.28 -11.69 -17.23
CA PRO A 617 -5.43 -11.36 -16.41
C PRO A 617 -6.59 -12.37 -16.47
N ALA A 618 -6.87 -12.94 -17.64
CA ALA A 618 -7.98 -13.87 -17.82
C ALA A 618 -7.68 -15.23 -17.18
N GLU A 619 -6.44 -15.71 -17.30
CA GLU A 619 -6.00 -16.96 -16.66
C GLU A 619 -5.95 -16.82 -15.14
N ILE A 620 -5.44 -15.67 -14.64
CA ILE A 620 -5.41 -15.35 -13.21
C ILE A 620 -6.85 -15.31 -12.66
N ALA A 621 -7.76 -14.60 -13.33
CA ALA A 621 -9.16 -14.51 -12.89
C ALA A 621 -9.85 -15.87 -12.89
N GLN A 622 -9.57 -16.73 -13.88
CA GLN A 622 -10.08 -18.10 -13.91
C GLN A 622 -9.57 -18.92 -12.72
N ALA A 623 -8.26 -18.88 -12.44
CA ALA A 623 -7.69 -19.63 -11.33
C ALA A 623 -8.22 -19.16 -9.96
N ILE A 624 -8.45 -17.85 -9.80
CA ILE A 624 -9.08 -17.27 -8.61
C ILE A 624 -10.54 -17.71 -8.50
N GLU A 625 -11.31 -17.66 -9.58
CA GLU A 625 -12.71 -18.11 -9.59
C GLU A 625 -12.81 -19.60 -9.26
N ASP A 626 -11.94 -20.44 -9.82
CA ASP A 626 -11.89 -21.88 -9.51
C ASP A 626 -11.57 -22.13 -8.03
N HIS A 627 -10.64 -21.35 -7.46
CA HIS A 627 -10.36 -21.39 -6.02
C HIS A 627 -11.58 -21.00 -5.18
N ILE A 628 -12.22 -19.89 -5.52
CA ILE A 628 -13.43 -19.40 -4.83
C ILE A 628 -14.54 -20.46 -4.89
N ASN A 629 -14.82 -21.03 -6.07
CA ASN A 629 -15.84 -22.06 -6.25
C ASN A 629 -15.52 -23.34 -5.47
N LYS A 630 -14.25 -23.75 -5.39
CA LYS A 630 -13.81 -24.86 -4.52
C LYS A 630 -14.12 -24.58 -3.05
N LYS A 631 -13.92 -23.35 -2.57
CA LYS A 631 -14.23 -22.96 -1.17
C LYS A 631 -15.74 -22.91 -0.93
N ARG A 632 -16.50 -22.33 -1.85
CA ARG A 632 -17.98 -22.33 -1.83
C ARG A 632 -18.55 -23.75 -1.71
N GLN A 633 -18.09 -24.66 -2.56
CA GLN A 633 -18.54 -26.06 -2.55
C GLN A 633 -18.25 -26.74 -1.20
N LYS A 634 -17.10 -26.46 -0.56
CA LYS A 634 -16.76 -26.97 0.77
C LYS A 634 -17.66 -26.40 1.87
N LEU A 635 -18.14 -25.17 1.72
CA LEU A 635 -19.11 -24.53 2.61
C LEU A 635 -20.56 -24.97 2.34
N GLY A 636 -20.80 -25.73 1.27
CA GLY A 636 -22.13 -26.21 0.88
C GLY A 636 -22.99 -25.16 0.18
N ILE A 637 -22.36 -24.19 -0.50
CA ILE A 637 -23.03 -23.09 -1.23
C ILE A 637 -22.54 -22.92 -2.68
#